data_AF-A0A946UXW8-F1
#
_entry.id   AF-A0A946UXW8-F1
#
_cell.length_a   1.000
_cell.length_b   1.000
_cell.length_c   1.000
_cell.angle_alpha   90.00
_cell.angle_beta   90.00
_cell.angle_gamma   90.00
#
_symmetry.space_group_name_H-M   'P 1'
#
loop_
_entity.id
_entity.type
_entity.pdbx_description
1 polymer ?
#
loop_
_entity_poly.entity_id
_entity_poly.type
_entity_poly.pdbx_seq_one_letter_code
_entity_poly.pdbx_strand_id
1 'polypeptide(L)'
;SVTSVAYSTPVQHGTPAFGVLQGSAAVSPRGMAQYTIPLTTPDGVAGLKPDLALAYQSRSGSGLAGAGWTLRAGLQTIHRCRQTVAQDGVASGITNTPADRLCLNGQRLVAISGNYGLSGAEYRTEIASFQRIRSFGATNQAPDSFEVTAQDGTKYTFGFVAGGPDGRIENAGSATIRLWALGRIQDRFSNYIDYRYTEDTNTGEYYLDDIRYTGHLSTPTLAPRFAVKATFEDRPDDVRERYVAGDLVTSSKRLSKVETLFNGSIVRRYYLDYESAQTNGTGRSRLKQVTDCALSPAEKCLSPIIIDWQHGDSGWDPVVTSPGASQGDRFLTGDWDGDGRTDLFVAYETSTGTQEYRAEWKIVLGKDDLAGMPILTGLPAHELETAAPDDLRFKYKIIDFNGDGRSDILRMFTDGSEWEIFQSTGDIANPFEIVVTGIVDSYLLSEPVVVDFDGDGLKDLVSGASNLTGRKNLGGAFGPPQMLASYYEMPDPEPDGYDAPVTVTFERVCCIANFNNDGIPDLRVRVLVEDEVPGYDGDENPDTYTEWRYYWAYLGSTGSGYEVIATFEEENYRQEVVDVNGDGLDDLSYDDSGQGWIEINTGDGFADPILTAPTPSANILEWTKADYNGDGREDRIFLDDTGTLWIMVSNGQGFDTAIIGGSAGENIKVADVDGDGYSDLISGVPGAAGTTPHTIEDPPDPCDQPPPDCQYV
;
A
#
# COMPACT_ATOMS: atom_id res chain seq x y z
N SER A 1 -7.63 13.32 -11.43
CA SER A 1 -6.80 13.01 -12.61
C SER A 1 -6.71 14.22 -13.56
N VAL A 2 -5.83 14.23 -14.58
CA VAL A 2 -5.82 15.27 -15.64
C VAL A 2 -7.06 15.12 -16.53
N THR A 3 -7.81 16.21 -16.73
CA THR A 3 -9.02 16.23 -17.59
C THR A 3 -8.71 16.68 -19.02
N SER A 4 -7.73 17.56 -19.18
CA SER A 4 -7.46 18.23 -20.45
C SER A 4 -6.00 18.70 -20.53
N VAL A 5 -5.42 18.64 -21.74
CA VAL A 5 -4.11 19.23 -22.04
C VAL A 5 -4.22 20.03 -23.32
N ALA A 6 -4.00 21.35 -23.25
CA ALA A 6 -4.30 22.28 -24.34
C ALA A 6 -3.24 23.38 -24.50
N TYR A 7 -3.25 24.07 -25.64
CA TYR A 7 -2.41 25.25 -25.89
C TYR A 7 -3.15 26.54 -25.57
N SER A 8 -2.45 27.55 -25.02
CA SER A 8 -3.04 28.87 -24.76
C SER A 8 -2.22 30.02 -25.37
N THR A 9 -2.87 31.17 -25.58
CA THR A 9 -2.26 32.38 -26.15
C THR A 9 -1.63 33.35 -25.14
N PRO A 10 -2.03 33.42 -23.84
CA PRO A 10 -1.27 34.23 -22.89
C PRO A 10 -0.02 33.47 -22.44
N VAL A 11 1.12 34.07 -22.71
CA VAL A 11 2.40 33.59 -22.19
C VAL A 11 2.69 34.31 -20.88
N GLN A 12 2.84 33.57 -19.78
CA GLN A 12 3.18 34.17 -18.46
C GLN A 12 4.65 34.61 -18.37
N HIS A 13 5.54 33.94 -19.12
CA HIS A 13 6.98 34.16 -19.10
C HIS A 13 7.48 34.77 -20.42
N GLY A 14 8.29 35.83 -20.38
CA GLY A 14 8.95 36.40 -21.55
C GLY A 14 8.01 37.00 -22.63
N THR A 15 8.52 37.16 -23.85
CA THR A 15 7.75 37.69 -25.00
C THR A 15 7.25 36.56 -25.92
N PRO A 16 6.06 36.65 -26.54
CA PRO A 16 5.53 35.54 -27.36
C PRO A 16 6.39 35.24 -28.60
N ALA A 17 6.55 33.96 -28.91
CA ALA A 17 7.12 33.43 -30.14
C ALA A 17 6.10 32.57 -30.92
N PHE A 18 6.27 32.47 -32.24
CA PHE A 18 5.44 31.63 -33.09
C PHE A 18 5.87 30.15 -32.97
N GLY A 19 4.93 29.27 -32.61
CA GLY A 19 5.15 27.83 -32.49
C GLY A 19 4.43 27.24 -31.28
N VAL A 20 4.48 25.92 -31.14
CA VAL A 20 3.88 25.19 -30.02
C VAL A 20 4.86 24.15 -29.48
N LEU A 21 4.90 23.99 -28.16
CA LEU A 21 5.61 22.90 -27.49
C LEU A 21 4.90 21.58 -27.84
N GLN A 22 5.58 20.62 -28.45
CA GLN A 22 4.95 19.35 -28.81
C GLN A 22 4.69 18.49 -27.56
N GLY A 23 3.61 17.71 -27.58
CA GLY A 23 3.31 16.68 -26.59
C GLY A 23 2.57 15.51 -27.24
N SER A 24 2.61 14.33 -26.62
CA SER A 24 1.98 13.12 -27.15
C SER A 24 1.17 12.40 -26.08
N ALA A 25 -0.09 12.09 -26.41
CA ALA A 25 -0.96 11.27 -25.56
C ALA A 25 -0.91 9.79 -26.01
N ALA A 26 -1.02 8.88 -25.04
CA ALA A 26 -1.14 7.45 -25.26
C ALA A 26 -2.01 6.81 -24.16
N VAL A 27 -2.46 5.58 -24.41
CA VAL A 27 -3.08 4.72 -23.40
C VAL A 27 -2.21 3.47 -23.27
N SER A 28 -1.85 3.12 -22.04
CA SER A 28 -1.03 1.93 -21.79
C SER A 28 -1.83 0.64 -22.05
N PRO A 29 -1.18 -0.52 -22.25
CA PRO A 29 -1.88 -1.81 -22.30
C PRO A 29 -2.72 -2.12 -21.05
N ARG A 30 -2.47 -1.43 -19.92
CA ARG A 30 -3.23 -1.53 -18.67
C ARG A 30 -4.27 -0.41 -18.49
N GLY A 31 -4.68 0.26 -19.57
CA GLY A 31 -5.72 1.29 -19.55
C GLY A 31 -5.30 2.65 -18.98
N MET A 32 -4.10 2.79 -18.42
CA MET A 32 -3.64 4.08 -17.88
C MET A 32 -3.50 5.15 -18.98
N ALA A 33 -4.03 6.36 -18.72
CA ALA A 33 -3.80 7.52 -19.58
C ALA A 33 -2.35 8.00 -19.40
N GLN A 34 -1.68 8.28 -20.52
CA GLN A 34 -0.28 8.72 -20.55
C GLN A 34 -0.14 9.99 -21.38
N TYR A 35 0.70 10.91 -20.93
CA TYR A 35 1.09 12.09 -21.71
C TYR A 35 2.60 12.32 -21.60
N THR A 36 3.25 12.74 -22.68
CA THR A 36 4.69 13.03 -22.67
C THR A 36 4.96 14.38 -23.31
N ILE A 37 5.69 15.23 -22.58
CA ILE A 37 6.20 16.53 -23.05
C ILE A 37 7.72 16.41 -23.21
N PRO A 38 8.25 16.23 -24.44
CA PRO A 38 9.69 16.19 -24.67
C PRO A 38 10.34 17.54 -24.33
N LEU A 39 11.38 17.50 -23.51
CA LEU A 39 12.23 18.67 -23.22
C LEU A 39 13.42 18.61 -24.17
N THR A 40 13.38 19.39 -25.26
CA THR A 40 14.39 19.24 -26.31
C THR A 40 15.74 19.74 -25.84
N THR A 41 16.74 18.90 -26.04
CA THR A 41 18.15 19.24 -25.91
C THR A 41 18.84 19.24 -27.28
N PRO A 42 19.84 20.12 -27.48
CA PRO A 42 20.74 20.05 -28.63
C PRO A 42 21.37 18.66 -28.79
N ASP A 43 21.59 18.25 -30.03
CA ASP A 43 22.31 17.01 -30.30
C ASP A 43 23.74 17.09 -29.79
N GLY A 44 24.19 16.03 -29.12
CA GLY A 44 25.58 15.89 -28.71
C GLY A 44 26.47 15.28 -29.79
N VAL A 45 27.71 14.98 -29.43
CA VAL A 45 28.68 14.36 -30.34
C VAL A 45 28.16 12.98 -30.75
N ALA A 46 28.17 12.69 -32.06
CA ALA A 46 27.61 11.47 -32.63
C ALA A 46 26.12 11.20 -32.28
N GLY A 47 25.37 12.24 -31.92
CA GLY A 47 23.96 12.13 -31.51
C GLY A 47 23.77 11.73 -30.05
N LEU A 48 24.84 11.51 -29.28
CA LEU A 48 24.76 11.18 -27.86
C LEU A 48 24.29 12.38 -27.05
N LYS A 49 23.01 12.38 -26.66
CA LYS A 49 22.37 13.43 -25.86
C LYS A 49 21.47 12.82 -24.77
N PRO A 50 21.17 13.55 -23.69
CA PRO A 50 20.24 13.07 -22.69
C PRO A 50 18.82 13.02 -23.26
N ASP A 51 18.11 11.93 -22.96
CA ASP A 51 16.68 11.80 -23.18
C ASP A 51 15.92 12.44 -22.01
N LEU A 52 15.20 13.53 -22.29
CA LEU A 52 14.51 14.35 -21.31
C LEU A 52 13.06 14.56 -21.74
N ALA A 53 12.14 14.20 -20.86
CA ALA A 53 10.72 14.50 -21.02
C ALA A 53 10.02 14.58 -19.66
N LEU A 54 8.96 15.36 -19.59
CA LEU A 54 7.97 15.22 -18.52
C LEU A 54 6.98 14.14 -18.96
N ALA A 55 6.72 13.16 -18.10
CA ALA A 55 5.84 12.05 -18.39
C ALA A 55 4.76 11.94 -17.32
N TYR A 56 3.51 11.97 -17.77
CA TYR A 56 2.33 11.74 -16.97
C TYR A 56 1.85 10.30 -17.09
N GLN A 57 1.40 9.72 -15.98
CA GLN A 57 0.58 8.52 -15.97
C GLN A 57 -0.54 8.67 -14.92
N SER A 58 -1.77 8.30 -15.29
CA SER A 58 -2.95 8.55 -14.45
C SER A 58 -2.99 7.77 -13.13
N ARG A 59 -2.24 6.67 -13.02
CA ARG A 59 -2.13 5.85 -11.80
C ARG A 59 -0.79 6.01 -11.08
N SER A 60 0.04 6.98 -11.47
CA SER A 60 1.28 7.27 -10.76
C SER A 60 1.03 8.25 -9.61
N GLY A 61 1.70 8.03 -8.48
CA GLY A 61 1.68 8.97 -7.35
C GLY A 61 2.38 10.31 -7.64
N SER A 62 2.55 11.13 -6.61
CA SER A 62 3.24 12.41 -6.69
C SER A 62 4.72 12.24 -7.01
N GLY A 63 5.16 12.77 -8.15
CA GLY A 63 6.56 12.80 -8.55
C GLY A 63 7.19 14.18 -8.41
N LEU A 64 8.47 14.28 -8.78
CA LEU A 64 9.21 15.54 -8.77
C LEU A 64 8.57 16.64 -9.62
N ALA A 65 7.68 16.32 -10.56
CA ALA A 65 6.97 17.31 -11.36
C ALA A 65 5.49 17.48 -10.94
N GLY A 66 5.07 16.92 -9.80
CA GLY A 66 3.69 16.95 -9.28
C GLY A 66 2.97 15.62 -9.43
N ALA A 67 1.70 15.56 -9.01
CA ALA A 67 0.83 14.39 -9.06
C ALA A 67 0.88 13.72 -10.45
N GLY A 68 1.23 12.44 -10.52
CA GLY A 68 1.28 11.67 -11.77
C GLY A 68 2.39 12.05 -12.75
N TRP A 69 3.16 13.11 -12.50
CA TRP A 69 4.21 13.62 -13.40
C TRP A 69 5.61 13.30 -12.90
N THR A 70 6.45 12.76 -13.78
CA THR A 70 7.87 12.52 -13.53
C THR A 70 8.77 13.16 -14.59
N LEU A 71 10.00 13.48 -14.23
CA LEU A 71 11.06 13.88 -15.17
C LEU A 71 11.82 12.63 -15.60
N ARG A 72 11.66 12.17 -16.87
CA ARG A 72 12.24 10.90 -17.37
C ARG A 72 13.76 10.78 -17.28
N ALA A 73 14.49 11.90 -17.25
CA ALA A 73 15.94 11.86 -17.34
C ALA A 73 16.59 11.38 -16.04
N GLY A 74 17.56 10.47 -16.16
CA GLY A 74 18.31 9.98 -15.00
C GLY A 74 17.48 9.15 -14.02
N LEU A 75 16.24 8.76 -14.39
CA LEU A 75 15.39 7.85 -13.59
C LEU A 75 15.89 6.41 -13.60
N GLN A 76 16.91 6.10 -14.39
CA GLN A 76 17.43 4.76 -14.40
C GLN A 76 18.19 4.51 -13.10
N THR A 77 17.80 3.47 -12.39
CA THR A 77 18.43 3.06 -11.14
C THR A 77 18.64 1.56 -11.13
N ILE A 78 19.68 1.14 -10.44
CA ILE A 78 19.70 -0.17 -9.79
C ILE A 78 19.31 0.08 -8.34
N HIS A 79 18.34 -0.64 -7.81
CA HIS A 79 17.87 -0.47 -6.44
C HIS A 79 17.62 -1.84 -5.80
N ARG A 80 17.52 -1.84 -4.48
CA ARG A 80 17.08 -3.00 -3.71
C ARG A 80 15.60 -3.27 -3.99
N CYS A 81 15.24 -4.54 -4.13
CA CYS A 81 13.88 -4.99 -4.30
C CYS A 81 13.64 -6.23 -3.43
N ARG A 82 12.37 -6.51 -3.13
CA ARG A 82 11.91 -7.60 -2.27
C ARG A 82 12.27 -8.99 -2.83
N GLN A 83 12.30 -9.98 -1.95
CA GLN A 83 12.27 -11.39 -2.32
C GLN A 83 10.81 -11.83 -2.52
N THR A 84 10.59 -12.80 -3.41
CA THR A 84 9.26 -13.38 -3.63
C THR A 84 9.31 -14.88 -3.56
N VAL A 85 8.23 -15.53 -3.08
CA VAL A 85 8.15 -16.99 -3.01
C VAL A 85 8.41 -17.64 -4.37
N ALA A 86 7.83 -17.07 -5.43
CA ALA A 86 7.98 -17.57 -6.80
C ALA A 86 9.44 -17.59 -7.30
N GLN A 87 10.27 -16.63 -6.88
CA GLN A 87 11.65 -16.47 -7.38
C GLN A 87 12.70 -17.01 -6.41
N ASP A 88 12.47 -16.84 -5.10
CA ASP A 88 13.45 -17.03 -4.05
C ASP A 88 13.05 -18.15 -3.05
N GLY A 89 11.82 -18.65 -3.12
CA GLY A 89 11.27 -19.65 -2.19
C GLY A 89 10.87 -19.10 -0.82
N VAL A 90 10.98 -17.78 -0.63
CA VAL A 90 10.62 -17.05 0.59
C VAL A 90 10.16 -15.65 0.19
N ALA A 91 9.20 -15.09 0.92
CA ALA A 91 8.87 -13.67 0.85
C ALA A 91 9.64 -12.90 1.91
N SER A 92 10.17 -11.74 1.52
CA SER A 92 10.82 -10.83 2.46
C SER A 92 10.90 -9.45 1.81
N GLY A 93 10.62 -8.42 2.61
CA GLY A 93 10.76 -7.03 2.23
C GLY A 93 12.21 -6.64 1.95
N ILE A 94 12.46 -5.34 1.86
CA ILE A 94 13.83 -4.83 1.85
C ILE A 94 14.34 -4.88 3.29
N THR A 95 15.59 -5.31 3.49
CA THR A 95 16.21 -5.40 4.83
C THR A 95 17.49 -4.59 4.94
N ASN A 96 17.90 -3.91 3.85
CA ASN A 96 19.16 -3.19 3.74
C ASN A 96 20.41 -4.09 3.90
N THR A 97 20.27 -5.41 3.81
CA THR A 97 21.35 -6.39 3.95
C THR A 97 21.80 -7.00 2.62
N PRO A 98 22.88 -7.81 2.58
CA PRO A 98 23.21 -8.60 1.39
C PRO A 98 22.16 -9.68 1.01
N ALA A 99 21.15 -9.93 1.85
CA ALA A 99 20.03 -10.80 1.53
C ALA A 99 19.10 -10.16 0.48
N ASP A 100 19.02 -8.83 0.44
CA ASP A 100 18.19 -8.13 -0.54
C ASP A 100 18.55 -8.47 -1.98
N ARG A 101 17.55 -8.28 -2.82
CA ARG A 101 17.63 -8.50 -4.25
C ARG A 101 17.82 -7.17 -4.96
N LEU A 102 18.39 -7.20 -6.15
CA LEU A 102 18.69 -6.01 -6.95
C LEU A 102 17.82 -6.01 -8.20
N CYS A 103 17.29 -4.83 -8.54
CA CYS A 103 16.46 -4.61 -9.71
C CYS A 103 17.00 -3.44 -10.54
N LEU A 104 17.17 -3.65 -11.85
CA LEU A 104 17.51 -2.59 -12.81
C LEU A 104 16.21 -2.06 -13.42
N ASN A 105 15.85 -0.82 -13.09
CA ASN A 105 14.60 -0.19 -13.54
C ASN A 105 13.36 -1.05 -13.24
N GLY A 106 13.34 -1.70 -12.07
CA GLY A 106 12.28 -2.62 -11.63
C GLY A 106 12.42 -4.05 -12.16
N GLN A 107 13.33 -4.33 -13.10
CA GLN A 107 13.58 -5.69 -13.58
C GLN A 107 14.61 -6.41 -12.72
N ARG A 108 14.22 -7.56 -12.17
CA ARG A 108 15.05 -8.41 -11.32
C ARG A 108 16.40 -8.76 -11.94
N LEU A 109 17.49 -8.58 -11.19
CA LEU A 109 18.83 -9.04 -11.54
C LEU A 109 19.09 -10.44 -11.02
N VAL A 110 19.54 -11.31 -11.91
CA VAL A 110 19.94 -12.71 -11.67
C VAL A 110 21.45 -12.84 -11.88
N ALA A 111 22.18 -13.24 -10.85
CA ALA A 111 23.62 -13.45 -10.96
C ALA A 111 23.92 -14.70 -11.81
N ILE A 112 24.87 -14.56 -12.73
CA ILE A 112 25.36 -15.66 -13.57
C ILE A 112 26.79 -16.07 -13.22
N SER A 113 27.52 -15.23 -12.49
CA SER A 113 28.85 -15.53 -11.94
C SER A 113 29.22 -14.53 -10.83
N GLY A 114 30.10 -14.94 -9.91
CA GLY A 114 30.46 -14.13 -8.75
C GLY A 114 29.42 -14.23 -7.62
N ASN A 115 29.70 -13.57 -6.49
CA ASN A 115 28.82 -13.58 -5.33
C ASN A 115 27.77 -12.48 -5.47
N TYR A 116 26.48 -12.85 -5.37
CA TYR A 116 25.37 -11.90 -5.49
C TYR A 116 25.53 -10.70 -4.53
N GLY A 117 25.20 -9.51 -5.00
CA GLY A 117 25.29 -8.28 -4.22
C GLY A 117 26.71 -7.79 -3.95
N LEU A 118 27.75 -8.54 -4.33
CA LEU A 118 29.15 -8.16 -4.08
C LEU A 118 29.86 -7.69 -5.34
N SER A 119 31.01 -7.06 -5.15
CA SER A 119 31.90 -6.63 -6.24
C SER A 119 32.34 -7.80 -7.13
N GLY A 120 32.40 -7.58 -8.43
CA GLY A 120 32.85 -8.57 -9.41
C GLY A 120 31.78 -9.59 -9.84
N ALA A 121 30.55 -9.46 -9.34
CA ALA A 121 29.43 -10.25 -9.83
C ALA A 121 28.98 -9.78 -11.22
N GLU A 122 28.51 -10.74 -12.03
CA GLU A 122 27.90 -10.48 -13.32
C GLU A 122 26.44 -10.94 -13.30
N TYR A 123 25.54 -10.10 -13.83
CA TYR A 123 24.11 -10.33 -13.83
C TYR A 123 23.50 -10.28 -15.23
N ARG A 124 22.31 -10.86 -15.34
CA ARG A 124 21.33 -10.59 -16.39
C ARG A 124 20.03 -10.15 -15.74
N THR A 125 19.17 -9.49 -16.51
CA THR A 125 17.78 -9.33 -16.11
C THR A 125 17.04 -10.66 -16.28
N GLU A 126 16.10 -10.94 -15.39
CA GLU A 126 15.24 -12.15 -15.45
C GLU A 126 14.51 -12.25 -16.79
N ILE A 127 13.76 -11.21 -17.17
CA ILE A 127 13.30 -11.04 -18.54
C ILE A 127 14.48 -10.46 -19.32
N ALA A 128 15.04 -11.26 -20.22
CA ALA A 128 16.30 -10.96 -20.88
C ALA A 128 16.26 -9.65 -21.68
N SER A 129 17.04 -8.65 -21.25
CA SER A 129 17.28 -7.40 -21.99
C SER A 129 18.46 -7.48 -22.95
N PHE A 130 19.19 -8.61 -22.94
CA PHE A 130 20.46 -8.82 -23.65
C PHE A 130 21.58 -7.82 -23.26
N GLN A 131 21.43 -7.12 -22.14
CA GLN A 131 22.47 -6.31 -21.55
C GLN A 131 23.37 -7.16 -20.65
N ARG A 132 24.63 -6.77 -20.52
CA ARG A 132 25.57 -7.34 -19.54
C ARG A 132 25.73 -6.39 -18.37
N ILE A 133 25.41 -6.82 -17.16
CA ILE A 133 25.55 -6.01 -15.93
C ILE A 133 26.69 -6.56 -15.09
N ARG A 134 27.61 -5.71 -14.61
CA ARG A 134 28.70 -6.08 -13.69
C ARG A 134 28.82 -5.10 -12.53
N SER A 135 29.07 -5.60 -11.33
CA SER A 135 29.31 -4.78 -10.13
C SER A 135 30.81 -4.52 -9.91
N PHE A 136 31.14 -3.35 -9.36
CA PHE A 136 32.52 -2.91 -9.10
C PHE A 136 32.62 -2.12 -7.80
N GLY A 137 33.80 -2.13 -7.18
CA GLY A 137 34.04 -1.50 -5.89
C GLY A 137 33.29 -2.22 -4.75
N ALA A 138 33.64 -1.90 -3.52
CA ALA A 138 32.99 -2.47 -2.34
C ALA A 138 33.16 -1.51 -1.16
N THR A 139 32.04 -0.90 -0.74
CA THR A 139 31.94 -0.11 0.49
C THR A 139 30.74 -0.63 1.28
N ASN A 140 30.87 -0.80 2.59
CA ASN A 140 29.78 -1.22 3.48
C ASN A 140 29.00 -2.46 2.98
N GLN A 141 29.72 -3.49 2.53
CA GLN A 141 29.16 -4.75 2.02
C GLN A 141 28.30 -4.65 0.74
N ALA A 142 28.29 -3.50 0.06
CA ALA A 142 27.60 -3.31 -1.22
C ALA A 142 28.57 -2.80 -2.31
N PRO A 143 28.25 -2.96 -3.60
CA PRO A 143 29.11 -2.46 -4.66
C PRO A 143 29.09 -0.93 -4.71
N ASP A 144 30.19 -0.30 -5.10
CA ASP A 144 30.20 1.15 -5.29
C ASP A 144 29.49 1.56 -6.60
N SER A 145 29.50 0.66 -7.58
CA SER A 145 28.98 0.95 -8.92
C SER A 145 28.60 -0.31 -9.69
N PHE A 146 27.80 -0.10 -10.73
CA PHE A 146 27.49 -1.11 -11.72
C PHE A 146 27.75 -0.58 -13.14
N GLU A 147 28.30 -1.41 -14.03
CA GLU A 147 28.36 -1.14 -15.47
C GLU A 147 27.35 -2.03 -16.20
N VAL A 148 26.41 -1.41 -16.89
CA VAL A 148 25.49 -2.06 -17.83
C VAL A 148 25.98 -1.79 -19.24
N THR A 149 26.38 -2.85 -19.96
CA THR A 149 26.78 -2.77 -21.38
C THR A 149 25.60 -3.20 -22.26
N ALA A 150 25.11 -2.29 -23.10
CA ALA A 150 24.10 -2.59 -24.12
C ALA A 150 24.70 -3.28 -25.35
N GLN A 151 23.85 -3.82 -26.23
CA GLN A 151 24.27 -4.60 -27.41
C GLN A 151 25.07 -3.78 -28.44
N ASP A 152 24.82 -2.48 -28.51
CA ASP A 152 25.55 -1.54 -29.37
C ASP A 152 26.94 -1.16 -28.81
N GLY A 153 27.26 -1.61 -27.59
CA GLY A 153 28.47 -1.31 -26.86
C GLY A 153 28.40 -0.03 -26.03
N THR A 154 27.24 0.64 -25.97
CA THR A 154 27.01 1.76 -25.06
C THR A 154 27.07 1.25 -23.62
N LYS A 155 27.75 2.00 -22.76
CA LYS A 155 27.93 1.70 -21.35
C LYS A 155 27.15 2.68 -20.49
N TYR A 156 26.44 2.14 -19.51
CA TYR A 156 25.74 2.89 -18.47
C TYR A 156 26.41 2.55 -17.14
N THR A 157 26.96 3.55 -16.46
CA THR A 157 27.55 3.39 -15.14
C THR A 157 26.59 3.94 -14.10
N PHE A 158 26.17 3.10 -13.17
CA PHE A 158 25.32 3.46 -12.02
C PHE A 158 26.17 3.56 -10.77
N GLY A 159 25.86 4.47 -9.85
CA GLY A 159 26.64 4.69 -8.65
C GLY A 159 27.86 5.56 -8.88
N PHE A 160 28.99 5.17 -8.28
CA PHE A 160 30.23 5.92 -8.32
C PHE A 160 30.90 5.91 -9.71
N VAL A 161 31.28 7.09 -10.22
CA VAL A 161 32.10 7.25 -11.43
C VAL A 161 33.44 7.90 -11.08
N ALA A 162 34.55 7.19 -11.32
CA ALA A 162 35.89 7.70 -11.01
C ALA A 162 36.19 9.03 -11.73
N GLY A 163 36.49 10.09 -10.95
CA GLY A 163 36.73 11.45 -11.48
C GLY A 163 35.49 12.09 -12.11
N GLY A 164 34.30 11.57 -11.82
CA GLY A 164 33.02 11.99 -12.36
C GLY A 164 31.97 12.17 -11.26
N PRO A 165 30.67 11.97 -11.60
CA PRO A 165 29.59 11.99 -10.63
C PRO A 165 29.64 10.87 -9.60
N ASP A 166 29.00 11.11 -8.45
CA ASP A 166 28.57 10.07 -7.53
C ASP A 166 27.05 9.92 -7.64
N GLY A 167 26.60 8.72 -7.94
CA GLY A 167 25.19 8.36 -8.04
C GLY A 167 24.80 7.27 -7.05
N ARG A 168 25.61 7.02 -6.02
CA ARG A 168 25.17 6.26 -4.85
C ARG A 168 24.24 7.15 -4.05
N ILE A 169 23.10 6.60 -3.66
CA ILE A 169 22.13 7.26 -2.79
C ILE A 169 21.97 6.39 -1.57
N GLU A 170 22.35 6.94 -0.43
CA GLU A 170 22.38 6.29 0.86
C GLU A 170 21.05 6.46 1.60
N ASN A 171 20.87 5.63 2.62
CA ASN A 171 19.77 5.76 3.55
C ASN A 171 19.96 6.96 4.49
N ALA A 172 18.87 7.53 5.00
CA ALA A 172 18.91 8.67 5.92
C ALA A 172 19.75 8.35 7.16
N GLY A 173 20.74 9.20 7.47
CA GLY A 173 21.62 9.04 8.63
C GLY A 173 22.59 7.86 8.56
N SER A 174 22.62 7.11 7.45
CA SER A 174 23.34 5.85 7.29
C SER A 174 24.29 5.88 6.09
N ALA A 175 25.29 5.01 6.10
CA ALA A 175 26.20 4.81 4.96
C ALA A 175 25.82 3.60 4.09
N THR A 176 24.65 3.01 4.35
CA THR A 176 24.09 1.92 3.55
C THR A 176 23.50 2.48 2.26
N ILE A 177 23.93 1.94 1.13
CA ILE A 177 23.43 2.38 -0.19
C ILE A 177 22.05 1.77 -0.42
N ARG A 178 21.06 2.64 -0.62
CA ARG A 178 19.67 2.30 -0.96
C ARG A 178 19.52 1.97 -2.44
N LEU A 179 20.12 2.82 -3.28
CA LEU A 179 20.06 2.71 -4.72
C LEU A 179 21.30 3.33 -5.41
N TRP A 180 21.55 2.87 -6.62
CA TRP A 180 22.57 3.37 -7.53
C TRP A 180 21.88 4.03 -8.72
N ALA A 181 21.83 5.36 -8.71
CA ALA A 181 21.35 6.17 -9.81
C ALA A 181 22.36 6.19 -10.96
N LEU A 182 21.87 6.41 -12.19
CA LEU A 182 22.69 6.52 -13.38
C LEU A 182 23.68 7.68 -13.25
N GLY A 183 24.99 7.42 -13.22
CA GLY A 183 26.03 8.45 -13.15
C GLY A 183 26.61 8.83 -14.51
N ARG A 184 26.76 7.87 -15.44
CA ARG A 184 27.34 8.13 -16.77
C ARG A 184 26.76 7.25 -17.87
N ILE A 185 26.51 7.84 -19.05
CA ILE A 185 26.37 7.12 -20.32
C ILE A 185 27.62 7.37 -21.14
N GLN A 186 28.21 6.32 -21.71
CA GLN A 186 29.39 6.41 -22.56
C GLN A 186 29.19 5.58 -23.83
N ASP A 187 29.42 6.19 -25.00
CA ASP A 187 29.42 5.46 -26.27
C ASP A 187 30.74 4.71 -26.51
N ARG A 188 30.77 3.89 -27.57
CA ARG A 188 31.97 3.11 -27.94
C ARG A 188 33.17 3.97 -28.40
N PHE A 189 32.94 5.26 -28.66
CA PHE A 189 33.96 6.22 -29.07
C PHE A 189 34.42 7.09 -27.90
N SER A 190 33.98 6.78 -26.67
CA SER A 190 34.31 7.52 -25.45
C SER A 190 33.73 8.93 -25.35
N ASN A 191 32.71 9.26 -26.16
CA ASN A 191 31.84 10.39 -25.86
C ASN A 191 30.98 10.02 -24.65
N TYR A 192 30.67 11.00 -23.78
CA TYR A 192 29.92 10.71 -22.57
C TYR A 192 28.91 11.80 -22.17
N ILE A 193 27.96 11.36 -21.35
CA ILE A 193 26.98 12.14 -20.61
C ILE A 193 27.16 11.81 -19.13
N ASP A 194 27.33 12.83 -18.30
CA ASP A 194 27.37 12.72 -16.84
C ASP A 194 26.05 13.20 -16.24
N TYR A 195 25.52 12.49 -15.24
CA TYR A 195 24.34 12.85 -14.47
C TYR A 195 24.77 13.06 -13.01
N ARG A 196 24.38 14.18 -12.41
CA ARG A 196 24.69 14.51 -11.00
C ARG A 196 23.41 14.74 -10.23
N TYR A 197 23.46 14.41 -8.95
CA TYR A 197 22.33 14.48 -8.04
C TYR A 197 22.68 15.36 -6.85
N THR A 198 21.65 16.00 -6.29
CA THR A 198 21.68 16.49 -4.91
C THR A 198 21.04 15.43 -4.04
N GLU A 199 21.65 15.18 -2.89
CA GLU A 199 21.17 14.23 -1.89
C GLU A 199 21.13 14.94 -0.53
N ASP A 200 20.05 14.72 0.21
CA ASP A 200 19.95 15.07 1.62
C ASP A 200 20.08 13.81 2.46
N THR A 201 21.26 13.62 3.03
CA THR A 201 21.60 12.45 3.83
C THR A 201 20.83 12.39 5.16
N ASN A 202 20.05 13.41 5.55
CA ASN A 202 19.24 13.35 6.77
C ASN A 202 17.81 12.86 6.52
N THR A 203 17.33 12.96 5.28
CA THR A 203 15.94 12.65 4.90
C THR A 203 15.85 11.60 3.80
N GLY A 204 16.99 11.13 3.26
CA GLY A 204 17.04 10.18 2.16
C GLY A 204 16.53 10.75 0.83
N GLU A 205 16.18 12.04 0.78
CA GLU A 205 15.70 12.71 -0.43
C GLU A 205 16.85 12.91 -1.41
N TYR A 206 16.60 12.64 -2.70
CA TYR A 206 17.54 12.97 -3.76
C TYR A 206 16.81 13.39 -5.03
N TYR A 207 17.48 14.23 -5.82
CA TYR A 207 16.96 14.68 -7.11
C TYR A 207 18.10 15.07 -8.05
N LEU A 208 17.82 15.04 -9.35
CA LEU A 208 18.78 15.41 -10.39
C LEU A 208 19.21 16.88 -10.22
N ASP A 209 20.50 17.17 -10.14
CA ASP A 209 21.03 18.55 -10.16
C ASP A 209 21.31 18.98 -11.61
N ASP A 210 22.26 18.30 -12.26
CA ASP A 210 22.72 18.68 -13.58
C ASP A 210 23.17 17.48 -14.43
N ILE A 211 22.92 17.56 -15.73
CA ILE A 211 23.39 16.62 -16.74
C ILE A 211 24.40 17.34 -17.63
N ARG A 212 25.63 16.81 -17.78
CA ARG A 212 26.64 17.38 -18.68
C ARG A 212 26.98 16.43 -19.80
N TYR A 213 26.85 16.88 -21.04
CA TYR A 213 27.10 16.06 -22.22
C TYR A 213 27.97 16.77 -23.25
N THR A 214 28.41 16.03 -24.27
CA THR A 214 29.48 16.39 -25.24
C THR A 214 30.90 16.31 -24.67
N GLY A 215 31.06 15.65 -23.52
CA GLY A 215 32.38 15.30 -23.02
C GLY A 215 32.98 14.15 -23.80
N HIS A 216 34.30 14.03 -23.79
CA HIS A 216 35.02 12.91 -24.41
C HIS A 216 36.24 12.50 -23.58
N LEU A 217 36.40 11.20 -23.27
CA LEU A 217 37.49 10.67 -22.42
C LEU A 217 38.86 10.56 -23.15
N SER A 218 39.21 11.58 -23.94
CA SER A 218 40.56 11.71 -24.51
C SER A 218 41.59 12.02 -23.43
N THR A 219 42.87 12.05 -23.78
CA THR A 219 43.92 12.64 -22.93
C THR A 219 44.49 13.88 -23.63
N PRO A 220 44.24 15.11 -23.10
CA PRO A 220 43.41 15.43 -21.93
C PRO A 220 41.91 15.22 -22.20
N THR A 221 41.13 15.01 -21.14
CA THR A 221 39.67 14.84 -21.22
C THR A 221 39.04 16.11 -21.77
N LEU A 222 38.17 15.98 -22.76
CA LEU A 222 37.38 17.10 -23.25
C LEU A 222 36.18 17.30 -22.31
N ALA A 223 36.12 18.46 -21.66
CA ALA A 223 35.00 18.80 -20.79
C ALA A 223 33.70 18.98 -21.60
N PRO A 224 32.54 18.57 -21.05
CA PRO A 224 31.23 18.85 -21.61
C PRO A 224 31.01 20.35 -21.86
N ARG A 225 30.48 20.71 -23.03
CA ARG A 225 30.10 22.09 -23.35
C ARG A 225 28.62 22.39 -23.15
N PHE A 226 27.78 21.36 -23.25
CA PHE A 226 26.38 21.49 -22.94
C PHE A 226 26.07 20.92 -21.56
N ALA A 227 25.15 21.59 -20.87
CA ALA A 227 24.57 21.11 -19.63
C ALA A 227 23.05 21.27 -19.65
N VAL A 228 22.35 20.41 -18.92
CA VAL A 228 20.95 20.57 -18.56
C VAL A 228 20.90 20.69 -17.05
N LYS A 229 20.39 21.79 -16.53
CA LYS A 229 20.22 22.03 -15.10
C LYS A 229 18.75 21.89 -14.73
N ALA A 230 18.45 21.07 -13.74
CA ALA A 230 17.13 21.03 -13.12
C ALA A 230 17.16 21.91 -11.85
N THR A 231 16.11 22.69 -11.63
CA THR A 231 15.98 23.53 -10.43
C THR A 231 14.70 23.17 -9.72
N PHE A 232 14.81 23.02 -8.41
CA PHE A 232 13.74 22.60 -7.52
C PHE A 232 13.41 23.71 -6.55
N GLU A 233 12.15 23.73 -6.12
CA GLU A 233 11.64 24.54 -5.02
C GLU A 233 11.01 23.63 -3.96
N ASP A 234 10.87 24.17 -2.75
CA ASP A 234 10.10 23.49 -1.70
C ASP A 234 8.66 23.35 -2.16
N ARG A 235 8.12 22.16 -1.97
CA ARG A 235 6.71 21.87 -2.22
C ARG A 235 5.91 22.53 -1.10
N PRO A 236 4.98 23.46 -1.41
CA PRO A 236 4.18 24.14 -0.39
C PRO A 236 3.05 23.25 0.17
N ASP A 237 2.80 22.11 -0.45
CA ASP A 237 1.71 21.17 -0.23
C ASP A 237 2.22 19.73 -0.37
N ASP A 238 1.52 18.71 0.14
CA ASP A 238 1.81 17.30 -0.16
C ASP A 238 3.27 16.85 0.05
N VAL A 239 3.90 17.28 1.15
CA VAL A 239 5.18 16.73 1.60
C VAL A 239 4.91 15.31 2.10
N ARG A 240 5.64 14.34 1.54
CA ARG A 240 5.48 12.93 1.86
C ARG A 240 6.73 12.43 2.56
N GLU A 241 6.51 11.78 3.69
CA GLU A 241 7.50 10.98 4.41
C GLU A 241 7.10 9.53 4.24
N ARG A 242 8.10 8.68 4.02
CA ARG A 242 7.94 7.26 3.74
C ARG A 242 9.07 6.51 4.40
N TYR A 243 8.84 5.25 4.71
CA TYR A 243 9.87 4.40 5.26
C TYR A 243 10.16 3.21 4.37
N VAL A 244 11.45 2.83 4.35
CA VAL A 244 11.90 1.61 3.71
C VAL A 244 12.92 0.97 4.63
N ALA A 245 12.50 -0.10 5.33
CA ALA A 245 13.37 -0.90 6.18
C ALA A 245 14.13 -0.07 7.24
N GLY A 246 13.37 0.72 8.00
CA GLY A 246 13.84 1.60 9.07
C GLY A 246 14.19 3.01 8.61
N ASP A 247 14.43 3.23 7.31
CA ASP A 247 15.03 4.46 6.82
C ASP A 247 14.01 5.43 6.19
N LEU A 248 14.03 6.67 6.67
CA LEU A 248 13.19 7.76 6.18
C LEU A 248 13.56 8.16 4.74
N VAL A 249 12.53 8.38 3.93
CA VAL A 249 12.61 8.96 2.58
C VAL A 249 11.58 10.08 2.44
N THR A 250 12.05 11.32 2.42
CA THR A 250 11.19 12.49 2.23
C THR A 250 11.09 12.88 0.75
N SER A 251 9.91 13.36 0.35
CA SER A 251 9.68 14.06 -0.92
C SER A 251 9.16 15.47 -0.62
N SER A 252 10.10 16.40 -0.40
CA SER A 252 9.84 17.80 -0.07
C SER A 252 9.97 18.74 -1.27
N LYS A 253 10.56 18.29 -2.38
CA LYS A 253 10.82 19.14 -3.55
C LYS A 253 9.83 18.94 -4.70
N ARG A 254 9.73 19.99 -5.52
CA ARG A 254 9.15 19.92 -6.88
C ARG A 254 9.97 20.73 -7.89
N LEU A 255 9.96 20.30 -9.14
CA LEU A 255 10.73 20.85 -10.25
C LEU A 255 10.10 22.15 -10.72
N SER A 256 10.78 23.28 -10.56
CA SER A 256 10.30 24.58 -11.04
C SER A 256 10.82 24.91 -12.44
N LYS A 257 12.01 24.41 -12.79
CA LYS A 257 12.67 24.80 -14.05
C LYS A 257 13.65 23.75 -14.58
N VAL A 258 13.72 23.66 -15.91
CA VAL A 258 14.79 22.94 -16.61
C VAL A 258 15.47 23.88 -17.60
N GLU A 259 16.79 24.03 -17.50
CA GLU A 259 17.59 24.95 -18.31
C GLU A 259 18.62 24.19 -19.14
N THR A 260 18.72 24.48 -20.43
CA THR A 260 19.83 24.01 -21.26
C THR A 260 20.86 25.12 -21.39
N LEU A 261 22.11 24.80 -21.12
CA LEU A 261 23.25 25.71 -21.16
C LEU A 261 24.26 25.27 -22.22
N PHE A 262 24.90 26.24 -22.88
CA PHE A 262 26.06 26.06 -23.74
C PHE A 262 27.20 26.95 -23.23
N ASN A 263 28.33 26.34 -22.87
CA ASN A 263 29.48 27.02 -22.24
C ASN A 263 29.05 27.93 -21.07
N GLY A 264 28.13 27.44 -20.23
CA GLY A 264 27.60 28.17 -19.08
C GLY A 264 26.55 29.24 -19.39
N SER A 265 26.25 29.53 -20.66
CA SER A 265 25.20 30.46 -21.05
C SER A 265 23.90 29.71 -21.34
N ILE A 266 22.79 30.16 -20.78
CA ILE A 266 21.47 29.53 -20.99
C ILE A 266 21.02 29.80 -22.42
N VAL A 267 20.64 28.74 -23.14
CA VAL A 267 20.13 28.81 -24.52
C VAL A 267 18.65 28.49 -24.61
N ARG A 268 18.13 27.71 -23.65
CA ARG A 268 16.73 27.33 -23.56
C ARG A 268 16.31 27.09 -22.12
N ARG A 269 15.04 27.32 -21.83
CA ARG A 269 14.45 27.16 -20.51
C ARG A 269 13.02 26.65 -20.60
N TYR A 270 12.68 25.73 -19.71
CA TYR A 270 11.33 25.29 -19.44
C TYR A 270 10.92 25.75 -18.05
N TYR A 271 9.80 26.48 -17.96
CA TYR A 271 9.15 26.79 -16.70
C TYR A 271 8.04 25.78 -16.43
N LEU A 272 7.95 25.31 -15.19
CA LEU A 272 6.87 24.48 -14.70
C LEU A 272 6.13 25.29 -13.63
N ASP A 273 4.91 25.69 -13.96
CA ASP A 273 4.06 26.42 -13.04
C ASP A 273 3.00 25.47 -12.47
N TYR A 274 2.74 25.58 -11.17
CA TYR A 274 1.81 24.73 -10.44
C TYR A 274 0.52 25.47 -10.11
N GLU A 275 -0.53 24.72 -9.82
CA GLU A 275 -1.70 25.29 -9.14
C GLU A 275 -1.29 25.80 -7.76
N SER A 276 -2.04 26.77 -7.23
CA SER A 276 -1.89 27.14 -5.82
C SER A 276 -2.26 25.94 -4.94
N ALA A 277 -1.60 25.78 -3.80
CA ALA A 277 -1.95 24.77 -2.81
C ALA A 277 -3.46 24.81 -2.55
N GLN A 278 -4.12 23.66 -2.71
CA GLN A 278 -5.55 23.52 -2.49
C GLN A 278 -5.79 23.21 -1.01
N THR A 279 -6.82 23.82 -0.41
CA THR A 279 -7.24 23.51 0.97
C THR A 279 -8.32 22.43 1.03
N ASN A 280 -8.91 22.07 -0.12
CA ASN A 280 -10.00 21.09 -0.24
C ASN A 280 -9.61 20.05 -1.33
N GLY A 281 -10.17 18.85 -1.25
CA GLY A 281 -9.83 17.73 -2.13
C GLY A 281 -8.46 17.14 -1.80
N THR A 282 -7.79 16.56 -2.81
CA THR A 282 -6.58 15.73 -2.62
C THR A 282 -5.35 16.43 -2.00
N GLY A 283 -5.32 17.76 -1.89
CA GLY A 283 -4.13 18.49 -1.41
C GLY A 283 -2.82 18.32 -2.21
N ARG A 284 -2.80 17.53 -3.30
CA ARG A 284 -1.59 17.18 -4.06
C ARG A 284 -1.09 18.35 -4.91
N SER A 285 0.22 18.44 -5.04
CA SER A 285 0.89 19.42 -5.91
C SER A 285 0.66 19.12 -7.39
N ARG A 286 -0.09 19.96 -8.10
CA ARG A 286 -0.53 19.71 -9.49
C ARG A 286 0.10 20.65 -10.50
N LEU A 287 0.75 20.08 -11.52
CA LEU A 287 1.35 20.85 -12.61
C LEU A 287 0.25 21.51 -13.44
N LYS A 288 0.29 22.83 -13.55
CA LYS A 288 -0.70 23.64 -14.25
C LYS A 288 -0.26 23.97 -15.67
N GLN A 289 1.03 24.27 -15.83
CA GLN A 289 1.54 24.79 -17.08
C GLN A 289 3.00 24.46 -17.30
N VAL A 290 3.35 24.17 -18.56
CA VAL A 290 4.74 24.08 -19.03
C VAL A 290 4.99 25.12 -20.12
N THR A 291 5.97 25.99 -19.91
CA THR A 291 6.33 27.06 -20.85
C THR A 291 7.74 26.87 -21.37
N ASP A 292 7.90 26.85 -22.69
CA ASP A 292 9.18 26.68 -23.38
C ASP A 292 9.70 28.02 -23.91
N CYS A 293 10.90 28.39 -23.50
CA CYS A 293 11.54 29.67 -23.80
C CYS A 293 12.92 29.50 -24.41
N ALA A 294 13.19 30.22 -25.49
CA ALA A 294 14.50 30.39 -26.09
C ALA A 294 15.09 31.76 -25.72
N LEU A 295 16.40 31.84 -25.57
CA LEU A 295 17.11 33.07 -25.20
C LEU A 295 17.94 33.59 -26.38
N SER A 296 17.47 34.64 -27.07
CA SER A 296 18.29 35.47 -28.00
C SER A 296 17.54 36.71 -28.56
N PRO A 297 18.00 37.96 -28.32
CA PRO A 297 18.74 38.50 -27.18
C PRO A 297 17.86 38.75 -25.94
N ALA A 298 16.54 38.62 -26.09
CA ALA A 298 15.56 38.61 -25.01
C ALA A 298 14.92 37.22 -24.92
N GLU A 299 14.31 36.90 -23.78
CA GLU A 299 13.57 35.66 -23.60
C GLU A 299 12.29 35.69 -24.44
N LYS A 300 12.17 34.68 -25.31
CA LYS A 300 11.03 34.48 -26.18
C LYS A 300 10.44 33.10 -25.93
N CYS A 301 9.16 33.04 -25.65
CA CYS A 301 8.51 31.83 -25.20
C CYS A 301 7.38 31.44 -26.15
N LEU A 302 7.25 30.13 -26.37
CA LEU A 302 6.15 29.55 -27.11
C LEU A 302 4.85 29.68 -26.29
N SER A 303 3.72 29.49 -26.97
CA SER A 303 2.46 29.21 -26.29
C SER A 303 2.63 28.02 -25.34
N PRO A 304 2.24 28.16 -24.07
CA PRO A 304 2.44 27.11 -23.10
C PRO A 304 1.47 25.94 -23.32
N ILE A 305 1.84 24.78 -22.78
CA ILE A 305 0.91 23.68 -22.55
C ILE A 305 0.23 23.93 -21.20
N ILE A 306 -1.10 24.01 -21.20
CA ILE A 306 -1.96 24.06 -20.01
C ILE A 306 -2.44 22.65 -19.71
N ILE A 307 -2.42 22.30 -18.42
CA ILE A 307 -2.89 21.02 -17.89
C ILE A 307 -4.04 21.35 -16.94
N ASP A 308 -5.23 20.87 -17.28
CA ASP A 308 -6.42 21.01 -16.44
C ASP A 308 -6.64 19.72 -15.66
N TRP A 309 -7.11 19.86 -14.43
CA TRP A 309 -7.34 18.76 -13.51
C TRP A 309 -8.83 18.58 -13.23
N GLN A 310 -9.22 17.33 -12.95
CA GLN A 310 -10.45 17.06 -12.24
C GLN A 310 -10.24 17.53 -10.80
N HIS A 311 -11.12 18.40 -10.36
CA HIS A 311 -11.25 18.75 -8.95
C HIS A 311 -12.37 17.87 -8.40
N GLY A 312 -12.03 17.03 -7.42
CA GLY A 312 -13.01 16.35 -6.59
C GLY A 312 -13.22 17.15 -5.31
N ASP A 313 -14.44 17.15 -4.81
CA ASP A 313 -14.72 17.53 -3.43
C ASP A 313 -14.44 16.30 -2.55
N SER A 314 -13.90 16.50 -1.35
CA SER A 314 -13.80 15.41 -0.37
C SER A 314 -15.20 15.05 0.08
N GLY A 315 -15.56 13.76 0.09
CA GLY A 315 -16.94 13.38 0.34
C GLY A 315 -17.39 12.09 -0.33
N TRP A 316 -18.50 11.56 0.19
CA TRP A 316 -19.37 10.66 -0.55
C TRP A 316 -20.72 11.34 -0.78
N ASP A 317 -21.22 11.28 -2.02
CA ASP A 317 -22.59 11.68 -2.29
C ASP A 317 -23.53 10.52 -1.92
N PRO A 318 -24.52 10.72 -1.03
CA PRO A 318 -25.37 9.62 -0.57
C PRO A 318 -26.28 9.14 -1.70
N VAL A 319 -26.16 7.85 -2.04
CA VAL A 319 -27.03 7.16 -3.01
C VAL A 319 -27.81 6.07 -2.30
N VAL A 320 -29.15 6.09 -2.43
CA VAL A 320 -30.02 5.03 -1.91
C VAL A 320 -30.34 4.04 -3.03
N THR A 321 -29.92 2.80 -2.87
CA THR A 321 -30.18 1.73 -3.84
C THR A 321 -31.52 1.04 -3.54
N SER A 322 -32.17 0.50 -4.58
CA SER A 322 -33.41 -0.27 -4.42
C SER A 322 -33.34 -1.57 -5.23
N PRO A 323 -33.57 -2.73 -4.59
CA PRO A 323 -34.03 -2.91 -3.22
C PRO A 323 -32.87 -2.84 -2.23
N GLY A 324 -32.95 -1.86 -1.34
CA GLY A 324 -31.94 -1.61 -0.32
C GLY A 324 -31.90 -2.68 0.76
N ALA A 325 -30.92 -2.54 1.63
CA ALA A 325 -30.79 -3.30 2.86
C ALA A 325 -31.29 -2.45 4.04
N SER A 326 -31.87 -3.12 5.03
CA SER A 326 -32.34 -2.50 6.26
C SER A 326 -31.18 -2.36 7.26
N GLN A 327 -31.36 -1.50 8.26
CA GLN A 327 -30.47 -1.46 9.41
C GLN A 327 -30.38 -2.86 10.06
N GLY A 328 -29.16 -3.35 10.27
CA GLY A 328 -28.88 -4.69 10.83
C GLY A 328 -28.64 -5.79 9.79
N ASP A 329 -28.87 -5.54 8.50
CA ASP A 329 -28.49 -6.48 7.44
C ASP A 329 -26.94 -6.59 7.37
N ARG A 330 -26.43 -7.77 7.02
CA ARG A 330 -24.97 -7.99 6.87
C ARG A 330 -24.55 -7.88 5.42
N PHE A 331 -23.41 -7.23 5.21
CA PHE A 331 -22.84 -6.94 3.89
C PHE A 331 -21.49 -7.64 3.71
N LEU A 332 -21.30 -8.27 2.57
CA LEU A 332 -19.99 -8.67 2.08
C LEU A 332 -19.78 -8.09 0.68
N THR A 333 -18.55 -7.76 0.37
CA THR A 333 -18.15 -7.17 -0.92
C THR A 333 -17.24 -8.12 -1.68
N GLY A 334 -17.34 -8.12 -3.01
CA GLY A 334 -16.65 -9.08 -3.88
C GLY A 334 -17.17 -9.02 -5.32
N ASP A 335 -16.51 -9.70 -6.25
CA ASP A 335 -16.90 -9.72 -7.68
C ASP A 335 -17.47 -11.10 -8.02
N TRP A 336 -18.78 -11.29 -7.91
CA TRP A 336 -19.40 -12.61 -8.08
C TRP A 336 -19.68 -12.93 -9.55
N ASP A 337 -19.93 -11.94 -10.40
CA ASP A 337 -20.17 -12.20 -11.83
C ASP A 337 -18.90 -12.14 -12.70
N GLY A 338 -17.79 -11.66 -12.13
CA GLY A 338 -16.47 -11.62 -12.75
C GLY A 338 -16.30 -10.46 -13.73
N ASP A 339 -17.07 -9.38 -13.58
CA ASP A 339 -17.02 -8.21 -14.45
C ASP A 339 -15.94 -7.17 -14.04
N GLY A 340 -15.29 -7.40 -12.90
CA GLY A 340 -14.24 -6.55 -12.34
C GLY A 340 -14.76 -5.41 -11.46
N ARG A 341 -16.06 -5.35 -11.16
CA ARG A 341 -16.67 -4.39 -10.23
C ARG A 341 -16.99 -5.08 -8.91
N THR A 342 -17.08 -4.29 -7.85
CA THR A 342 -17.52 -4.82 -6.57
C THR A 342 -19.04 -4.96 -6.53
N ASP A 343 -19.52 -6.18 -6.36
CA ASP A 343 -20.89 -6.49 -6.01
C ASP A 343 -21.07 -6.54 -4.48
N LEU A 344 -22.34 -6.49 -4.07
CA LEU A 344 -22.75 -6.55 -2.68
C LEU A 344 -23.58 -7.81 -2.42
N PHE A 345 -23.06 -8.69 -1.57
CA PHE A 345 -23.82 -9.78 -0.99
C PHE A 345 -24.50 -9.29 0.29
N VAL A 346 -25.83 -9.44 0.36
CA VAL A 346 -26.64 -9.05 1.51
C VAL A 346 -27.28 -10.26 2.14
N ALA A 347 -26.98 -10.46 3.43
CA ALA A 347 -27.63 -11.40 4.31
C ALA A 347 -28.74 -10.71 5.09
N TYR A 348 -29.93 -11.30 5.12
CA TYR A 348 -31.05 -10.77 5.90
C TYR A 348 -31.96 -11.87 6.41
N GLU A 349 -32.73 -11.58 7.44
CA GLU A 349 -33.69 -12.53 8.01
C GLU A 349 -35.13 -12.17 7.69
N THR A 350 -35.95 -13.17 7.37
CA THR A 350 -37.40 -12.99 7.22
C THR A 350 -38.16 -13.79 8.27
N SER A 351 -39.16 -13.16 8.89
CA SER A 351 -40.09 -13.86 9.79
C SER A 351 -41.12 -14.64 8.98
N THR A 352 -41.31 -15.92 9.30
CA THR A 352 -42.36 -16.74 8.67
C THR A 352 -43.73 -16.61 9.36
N GLY A 353 -43.83 -15.77 10.41
CA GLY A 353 -45.04 -15.57 11.20
C GLY A 353 -45.28 -16.59 12.31
N THR A 354 -44.40 -17.58 12.50
CA THR A 354 -44.53 -18.66 13.51
C THR A 354 -43.25 -18.91 14.32
N GLN A 355 -42.71 -17.92 15.06
CA GLN A 355 -41.46 -18.09 15.87
C GLN A 355 -40.28 -18.78 15.12
N GLU A 356 -40.31 -18.70 13.80
CA GLU A 356 -39.41 -19.32 12.86
C GLU A 356 -38.87 -18.18 11.99
N TYR A 357 -37.55 -18.13 11.87
CA TYR A 357 -36.83 -17.18 11.05
C TYR A 357 -36.23 -17.93 9.85
N ARG A 358 -36.12 -17.28 8.70
CA ARG A 358 -35.40 -17.77 7.53
C ARG A 358 -34.26 -16.82 7.22
N ALA A 359 -33.04 -17.34 7.16
CA ALA A 359 -31.91 -16.61 6.58
C ALA A 359 -32.05 -16.61 5.05
N GLU A 360 -32.16 -15.42 4.48
CA GLU A 360 -32.27 -15.15 3.05
C GLU A 360 -31.09 -14.30 2.56
N TRP A 361 -30.90 -14.30 1.24
CA TRP A 361 -29.71 -13.74 0.62
C TRP A 361 -30.04 -13.11 -0.73
N LYS A 362 -29.33 -12.04 -1.07
CA LYS A 362 -29.33 -11.45 -2.40
C LYS A 362 -27.94 -10.96 -2.78
N ILE A 363 -27.64 -10.96 -4.07
CA ILE A 363 -26.50 -10.23 -4.64
C ILE A 363 -27.02 -9.00 -5.36
N VAL A 364 -26.38 -7.86 -5.14
CA VAL A 364 -26.61 -6.62 -5.87
C VAL A 364 -25.35 -6.36 -6.68
N LEU A 365 -25.47 -6.45 -8.01
CA LEU A 365 -24.32 -6.27 -8.90
C LEU A 365 -23.85 -4.82 -8.96
N GLY A 366 -22.53 -4.61 -8.96
CA GLY A 366 -21.88 -3.32 -9.11
C GLY A 366 -22.12 -2.69 -10.49
N LYS A 367 -22.43 -1.38 -10.55
CA LYS A 367 -22.74 -0.65 -11.81
C LYS A 367 -22.44 0.83 -11.67
N ASP A 368 -22.24 1.50 -12.82
CA ASP A 368 -22.08 2.96 -12.92
C ASP A 368 -23.28 3.73 -12.33
N ASP A 369 -24.49 3.16 -12.40
CA ASP A 369 -25.65 3.62 -11.64
C ASP A 369 -26.01 2.56 -10.60
N LEU A 370 -25.78 2.83 -9.31
CA LEU A 370 -26.05 1.91 -8.18
C LEU A 370 -27.56 1.52 -8.03
N ALA A 371 -28.41 1.85 -9.00
CA ALA A 371 -29.79 1.42 -9.12
C ALA A 371 -29.90 0.02 -9.78
N GLY A 372 -29.65 -1.04 -9.01
CA GLY A 372 -29.72 -2.43 -9.48
C GLY A 372 -30.90 -3.24 -8.93
N MET A 373 -31.55 -4.05 -9.77
CA MET A 373 -32.46 -5.11 -9.31
C MET A 373 -31.63 -6.20 -8.61
N PRO A 374 -32.11 -6.76 -7.48
CA PRO A 374 -31.35 -7.79 -6.77
C PRO A 374 -31.39 -9.08 -7.59
N ILE A 375 -30.36 -9.88 -7.48
CA ILE A 375 -30.41 -11.27 -7.88
C ILE A 375 -30.74 -12.09 -6.63
N LEU A 376 -31.93 -12.70 -6.63
CA LEU A 376 -32.25 -13.74 -5.65
C LEU A 376 -31.34 -14.93 -5.96
N THR A 377 -30.42 -15.24 -5.05
CA THR A 377 -29.37 -16.22 -5.30
C THR A 377 -29.87 -17.67 -5.32
N GLY A 378 -31.11 -17.91 -4.91
CA GLY A 378 -31.67 -19.26 -4.79
C GLY A 378 -30.95 -20.14 -3.77
N LEU A 379 -30.09 -19.55 -2.92
CA LEU A 379 -29.42 -20.25 -1.82
C LEU A 379 -30.48 -20.94 -0.94
N PRO A 380 -30.30 -22.21 -0.55
CA PRO A 380 -31.29 -22.92 0.24
C PRO A 380 -31.59 -22.18 1.54
N ALA A 381 -32.83 -21.68 1.68
CA ALA A 381 -33.28 -21.12 2.95
C ALA A 381 -33.27 -22.23 4.00
N HIS A 382 -32.50 -22.05 5.08
CA HIS A 382 -32.49 -22.98 6.20
C HIS A 382 -33.63 -22.63 7.15
N GLU A 383 -34.47 -23.60 7.52
CA GLU A 383 -35.50 -23.40 8.54
C GLU A 383 -34.83 -23.35 9.92
N LEU A 384 -35.00 -22.24 10.63
CA LEU A 384 -34.51 -22.09 12.01
C LEU A 384 -35.57 -22.68 12.95
N GLU A 385 -35.40 -23.95 13.36
CA GLU A 385 -36.23 -24.53 14.43
C GLU A 385 -35.95 -23.80 15.75
N THR A 386 -36.96 -23.06 16.23
CA THR A 386 -37.04 -22.30 17.49
C THR A 386 -36.03 -21.16 17.69
N ALA A 387 -36.46 -20.14 18.45
CA ALA A 387 -35.67 -19.01 18.91
C ALA A 387 -34.42 -19.47 19.68
N ALA A 388 -33.36 -19.79 18.95
CA ALA A 388 -32.01 -19.74 19.49
C ALA A 388 -31.68 -18.26 19.77
N PRO A 389 -30.97 -17.93 20.87
CA PRO A 389 -30.51 -16.57 21.12
C PRO A 389 -29.69 -16.05 19.92
N ASP A 390 -29.72 -14.74 19.72
CA ASP A 390 -29.38 -13.96 18.51
C ASP A 390 -27.98 -14.14 17.87
N ASP A 391 -27.19 -15.14 18.28
CA ASP A 391 -25.85 -15.40 17.73
C ASP A 391 -25.91 -16.47 16.62
N LEU A 392 -26.06 -15.98 15.38
CA LEU A 392 -26.34 -16.73 14.16
C LEU A 392 -25.48 -17.98 13.94
N ARG A 393 -26.12 -19.11 13.59
CA ARG A 393 -25.50 -20.43 13.36
C ARG A 393 -24.43 -20.51 12.26
N PHE A 394 -24.21 -19.44 11.50
CA PHE A 394 -23.30 -19.44 10.35
C PHE A 394 -22.43 -18.17 10.29
N LYS A 395 -21.16 -18.35 9.99
CA LYS A 395 -20.20 -17.29 9.66
C LYS A 395 -19.86 -17.36 8.18
N TYR A 396 -19.67 -16.19 7.56
CA TYR A 396 -19.42 -16.06 6.13
C TYR A 396 -18.11 -15.32 5.88
N LYS A 397 -17.31 -15.80 4.94
CA LYS A 397 -16.10 -15.13 4.45
C LYS A 397 -16.06 -15.17 2.92
N ILE A 398 -15.42 -14.17 2.32
CA ILE A 398 -15.25 -14.09 0.86
C ILE A 398 -13.89 -14.67 0.46
N ILE A 399 -13.90 -15.58 -0.50
CA ILE A 399 -12.73 -16.32 -0.96
C ILE A 399 -12.82 -16.52 -2.47
N ASP A 400 -11.71 -16.54 -3.21
CA ASP A 400 -11.69 -17.12 -4.57
C ASP A 400 -11.14 -18.55 -4.39
N PHE A 401 -12.05 -19.51 -4.25
CA PHE A 401 -11.70 -20.85 -3.81
C PHE A 401 -11.06 -21.67 -4.94
N ASN A 402 -11.48 -21.45 -6.17
CA ASN A 402 -10.98 -22.18 -7.34
C ASN A 402 -9.98 -21.38 -8.19
N GLY A 403 -9.68 -20.13 -7.84
CA GLY A 403 -8.75 -19.27 -8.56
C GLY A 403 -9.28 -18.82 -9.93
N ASP A 404 -10.60 -18.71 -10.10
CA ASP A 404 -11.19 -18.32 -11.38
C ASP A 404 -11.38 -16.80 -11.54
N GLY A 405 -11.01 -16.03 -10.50
CA GLY A 405 -11.10 -14.58 -10.47
C GLY A 405 -12.44 -14.06 -9.95
N ARG A 406 -13.40 -14.93 -9.61
CA ARG A 406 -14.67 -14.54 -8.99
C ARG A 406 -14.64 -14.76 -7.49
N SER A 407 -15.48 -14.01 -6.79
CA SER A 407 -15.74 -14.20 -5.37
C SER A 407 -16.67 -15.39 -5.14
N ASP A 408 -16.23 -16.28 -4.27
CA ASP A 408 -16.98 -17.36 -3.66
C ASP A 408 -17.27 -17.05 -2.18
N ILE A 409 -18.15 -17.82 -1.57
CA ILE A 409 -18.51 -17.65 -0.16
C ILE A 409 -18.15 -18.91 0.62
N LEU A 410 -17.28 -18.77 1.61
CA LEU A 410 -17.07 -19.77 2.65
C LEU A 410 -18.12 -19.58 3.73
N ARG A 411 -18.93 -20.62 3.96
CA ARG A 411 -19.89 -20.73 5.06
C ARG A 411 -19.36 -21.71 6.10
N MET A 412 -19.33 -21.28 7.36
CA MET A 412 -18.90 -22.09 8.49
C MET A 412 -20.03 -22.18 9.51
N PHE A 413 -20.34 -23.39 9.97
CA PHE A 413 -21.28 -23.57 11.07
C PHE A 413 -20.60 -23.16 12.39
N THR A 414 -21.32 -22.44 13.27
CA THR A 414 -20.73 -21.93 14.53
C THR A 414 -20.38 -23.02 15.55
N ASP A 415 -20.94 -24.22 15.41
CA ASP A 415 -20.54 -25.39 16.19
C ASP A 415 -19.29 -26.10 15.61
N GLY A 416 -18.71 -25.56 14.54
CA GLY A 416 -17.52 -26.08 13.87
C GLY A 416 -17.73 -27.40 13.13
N SER A 417 -18.99 -27.85 12.99
CA SER A 417 -19.33 -29.20 12.54
C SER A 417 -19.11 -29.45 11.05
N GLU A 418 -19.20 -28.43 10.20
CA GLU A 418 -19.04 -28.54 8.75
C GLU A 418 -18.73 -27.18 8.12
N TRP A 419 -17.89 -27.14 7.09
CA TRP A 419 -17.63 -25.94 6.27
C TRP A 419 -17.99 -26.21 4.80
N GLU A 420 -18.62 -25.24 4.16
CA GLU A 420 -19.08 -25.32 2.77
C GLU A 420 -18.60 -24.10 1.97
N ILE A 421 -18.31 -24.33 0.70
CA ILE A 421 -18.05 -23.27 -0.28
C ILE A 421 -19.26 -23.15 -1.19
N PHE A 422 -19.74 -21.92 -1.36
CA PHE A 422 -20.66 -21.53 -2.42
C PHE A 422 -19.82 -20.89 -3.52
N GLN A 423 -19.46 -21.71 -4.50
CA GLN A 423 -18.61 -21.32 -5.60
C GLN A 423 -19.43 -20.59 -6.67
N SER A 424 -19.05 -19.37 -7.02
CA SER A 424 -19.75 -18.57 -8.00
C SER A 424 -19.63 -19.18 -9.39
N THR A 425 -20.75 -19.28 -10.09
CA THR A 425 -20.78 -19.73 -11.49
C THR A 425 -20.68 -18.56 -12.47
N GLY A 426 -20.92 -17.33 -11.99
CA GLY A 426 -21.18 -16.14 -12.80
C GLY A 426 -22.51 -16.18 -13.58
N ASP A 427 -23.31 -17.24 -13.45
CA ASP A 427 -24.64 -17.34 -14.06
C ASP A 427 -25.71 -16.91 -13.05
N ILE A 428 -26.34 -15.78 -13.31
CA ILE A 428 -27.44 -15.21 -12.53
C ILE A 428 -28.59 -16.21 -12.29
N ALA A 429 -28.82 -17.16 -13.20
CA ALA A 429 -29.88 -18.15 -13.05
C ALA A 429 -29.54 -19.28 -12.08
N ASN A 430 -28.24 -19.60 -11.92
CA ASN A 430 -27.74 -20.63 -11.01
C ASN A 430 -26.42 -20.13 -10.38
N PRO A 431 -26.47 -19.14 -9.48
CA PRO A 431 -25.31 -18.34 -9.14
C PRO A 431 -24.25 -19.09 -8.35
N PHE A 432 -24.60 -20.21 -7.71
CA PHE A 432 -23.67 -20.96 -6.89
C PHE A 432 -23.73 -22.48 -7.11
N GLU A 433 -22.55 -23.09 -7.11
CA GLU A 433 -22.35 -24.53 -6.89
C GLU A 433 -21.87 -24.75 -5.45
N ILE A 434 -22.50 -25.70 -4.73
CA ILE A 434 -22.14 -25.99 -3.34
C ILE A 434 -21.08 -27.09 -3.29
N VAL A 435 -19.97 -26.80 -2.63
CA VAL A 435 -18.88 -27.74 -2.38
C VAL A 435 -18.74 -27.95 -0.87
N VAL A 436 -19.02 -29.16 -0.40
CA VAL A 436 -18.75 -29.57 0.98
C VAL A 436 -17.25 -29.82 1.12
N THR A 437 -16.58 -29.08 2.00
CA THR A 437 -15.12 -29.16 2.15
C THR A 437 -14.66 -30.41 2.89
N GLY A 438 -15.54 -31.00 3.71
CA GLY A 438 -15.20 -32.10 4.61
C GLY A 438 -14.32 -31.71 5.79
N ILE A 439 -14.09 -30.41 6.00
CA ILE A 439 -13.40 -29.88 7.18
C ILE A 439 -14.36 -29.87 8.36
N VAL A 440 -13.87 -30.40 9.48
CA VAL A 440 -14.48 -30.30 10.81
C VAL A 440 -13.36 -29.89 11.75
N ASP A 441 -13.40 -28.67 12.27
CA ASP A 441 -12.31 -28.10 13.07
C ASP A 441 -12.86 -27.48 14.37
N SER A 442 -13.18 -28.36 15.31
CA SER A 442 -13.78 -27.98 16.60
C SER A 442 -12.78 -27.43 17.63
N TYR A 443 -11.51 -27.27 17.27
CA TYR A 443 -10.41 -26.87 18.17
C TYR A 443 -9.86 -25.47 17.88
N LEU A 444 -10.43 -24.74 16.93
CA LEU A 444 -10.02 -23.38 16.64
C LEU A 444 -10.47 -22.46 17.78
N LEU A 445 -9.56 -21.58 18.22
CA LEU A 445 -9.86 -20.54 19.21
C LEU A 445 -10.40 -19.27 18.55
N SER A 446 -10.17 -19.12 17.24
CA SER A 446 -10.69 -18.03 16.43
C SER A 446 -11.36 -18.48 15.17
N GLU A 447 -12.24 -17.63 14.64
CA GLU A 447 -12.65 -17.72 13.24
C GLU A 447 -11.42 -17.65 12.32
N PRO A 448 -11.38 -18.43 11.23
CA PRO A 448 -10.33 -18.29 10.25
C PRO A 448 -10.49 -16.99 9.47
N VAL A 449 -9.38 -16.34 9.23
CA VAL A 449 -9.23 -15.21 8.31
C VAL A 449 -8.84 -15.74 6.94
N VAL A 450 -9.39 -15.14 5.89
CA VAL A 450 -9.11 -15.48 4.50
C VAL A 450 -7.97 -14.60 3.98
N VAL A 451 -6.82 -15.18 3.70
CA VAL A 451 -5.60 -14.46 3.30
C VAL A 451 -4.71 -15.37 2.45
N ASP A 452 -4.08 -14.84 1.40
CA ASP A 452 -3.06 -15.56 0.63
C ASP A 452 -1.73 -15.51 1.41
N PHE A 453 -1.49 -16.44 2.33
CA PHE A 453 -0.31 -16.36 3.20
C PHE A 453 0.96 -16.87 2.50
N ASP A 454 0.85 -17.61 1.40
CA ASP A 454 2.01 -18.16 0.68
C ASP A 454 2.30 -17.51 -0.68
N GLY A 455 1.51 -16.51 -1.06
CA GLY A 455 1.74 -15.65 -2.21
C GLY A 455 1.57 -16.36 -3.54
N ASP A 456 0.79 -17.45 -3.58
CA ASP A 456 0.51 -18.19 -4.81
C ASP A 456 -0.68 -17.62 -5.59
N GLY A 457 -1.35 -16.60 -5.04
CA GLY A 457 -2.49 -15.91 -5.62
C GLY A 457 -3.84 -16.55 -5.27
N LEU A 458 -3.86 -17.65 -4.52
CA LEU A 458 -5.07 -18.24 -3.96
C LEU A 458 -5.23 -17.80 -2.52
N LYS A 459 -6.47 -17.45 -2.16
CA LYS A 459 -6.80 -17.10 -0.79
C LYS A 459 -6.82 -18.37 0.08
N ASP A 460 -6.02 -18.38 1.13
CA ASP A 460 -5.93 -19.46 2.12
C ASP A 460 -6.72 -19.12 3.39
N LEU A 461 -6.65 -20.01 4.39
CA LEU A 461 -7.27 -19.82 5.70
C LEU A 461 -6.21 -19.81 6.80
N VAL A 462 -6.29 -18.84 7.72
CA VAL A 462 -5.42 -18.74 8.90
C VAL A 462 -6.24 -18.53 10.17
N SER A 463 -5.95 -19.28 11.23
CA SER A 463 -6.70 -19.26 12.48
C SER A 463 -5.80 -19.42 13.72
N GLY A 464 -6.21 -18.79 14.81
CA GLY A 464 -5.60 -18.95 16.13
C GLY A 464 -6.01 -20.26 16.82
N ALA A 465 -5.05 -20.87 17.49
CA ALA A 465 -5.19 -22.04 18.35
C ALA A 465 -4.03 -22.06 19.37
N SER A 466 -3.68 -23.23 19.91
CA SER A 466 -2.39 -23.42 20.64
C SER A 466 -1.16 -22.98 19.83
N ASN A 467 -1.28 -22.89 18.50
CA ASN A 467 -0.33 -22.26 17.60
C ASN A 467 -1.11 -21.47 16.54
N LEU A 468 -0.45 -20.58 15.80
CA LEU A 468 -1.02 -20.04 14.58
C LEU A 468 -1.05 -21.16 13.53
N THR A 469 -2.22 -21.42 12.98
CA THR A 469 -2.43 -22.53 12.03
C THR A 469 -3.02 -22.02 10.73
N GLY A 470 -2.67 -22.66 9.63
CA GLY A 470 -3.21 -22.33 8.31
C GLY A 470 -3.58 -23.54 7.48
N ARG A 471 -4.43 -23.33 6.49
CA ARG A 471 -4.80 -24.33 5.47
C ARG A 471 -4.65 -23.69 4.10
N LYS A 472 -3.68 -24.20 3.35
CA LYS A 472 -3.45 -23.78 1.96
C LYS A 472 -4.63 -24.14 1.08
N ASN A 473 -5.05 -23.24 0.22
CA ASN A 473 -5.99 -23.51 -0.86
C ASN A 473 -5.24 -24.14 -2.05
N LEU A 474 -5.79 -25.23 -2.58
CA LEU A 474 -5.22 -26.02 -3.66
C LEU A 474 -5.97 -25.82 -4.99
N GLY A 475 -6.82 -24.80 -5.08
CA GLY A 475 -7.64 -24.47 -6.25
C GLY A 475 -8.87 -25.37 -6.33
N GLY A 476 -9.74 -25.29 -5.32
CA GLY A 476 -10.96 -26.11 -5.21
C GLY A 476 -10.93 -27.16 -4.10
N ALA A 477 -9.90 -27.14 -3.25
CA ALA A 477 -9.81 -27.94 -2.02
C ALA A 477 -8.86 -27.27 -1.04
N PHE A 478 -9.02 -27.53 0.26
CA PHE A 478 -8.05 -27.12 1.27
C PHE A 478 -7.10 -28.26 1.63
N GLY A 479 -5.84 -27.93 1.86
CA GLY A 479 -4.84 -28.83 2.40
C GLY A 479 -5.10 -29.20 3.87
N PRO A 480 -4.28 -30.12 4.43
CA PRO A 480 -4.26 -30.35 5.87
C PRO A 480 -3.83 -29.08 6.63
N PRO A 481 -4.20 -28.93 7.91
CA PRO A 481 -3.74 -27.81 8.71
C PRO A 481 -2.22 -27.89 8.88
N GLN A 482 -1.55 -26.75 8.74
CA GLN A 482 -0.12 -26.57 8.98
C GLN A 482 0.10 -25.52 10.06
N MET A 483 1.18 -25.66 10.82
CA MET A 483 1.61 -24.66 11.78
C MET A 483 2.33 -23.55 11.02
N LEU A 484 1.93 -22.30 11.26
CA LEU A 484 2.47 -21.12 10.57
C LEU A 484 3.39 -20.29 11.47
N ALA A 485 3.15 -20.28 12.78
CA ALA A 485 4.04 -19.68 13.76
C ALA A 485 3.90 -20.44 15.08
N SER A 486 4.98 -20.49 15.86
CA SER A 486 5.01 -21.17 17.15
C SER A 486 5.40 -20.22 18.28
N TYR A 487 5.08 -20.60 19.52
CA TYR A 487 5.37 -19.78 20.68
C TYR A 487 6.86 -19.45 20.91
N TYR A 488 7.78 -20.31 20.47
CA TYR A 488 9.22 -20.11 20.63
C TYR A 488 9.76 -18.93 19.82
N GLU A 489 8.97 -18.41 18.87
CA GLU A 489 9.34 -17.28 18.02
C GLU A 489 8.92 -15.94 18.62
N MET A 490 8.12 -15.94 19.70
CA MET A 490 7.77 -14.70 20.40
C MET A 490 8.88 -14.32 21.38
N PRO A 491 9.28 -13.04 21.42
CA PRO A 491 10.23 -12.56 22.40
C PRO A 491 9.70 -12.88 23.81
N ASP A 492 10.55 -13.53 24.61
CA ASP A 492 10.33 -13.76 26.03
C ASP A 492 10.15 -12.40 26.72
N PRO A 493 8.96 -12.10 27.29
CA PRO A 493 8.68 -10.78 27.81
C PRO A 493 9.48 -10.41 29.07
N GLU A 494 10.29 -11.29 29.67
CA GLU A 494 11.17 -10.90 30.79
C GLU A 494 12.52 -11.67 30.87
N PRO A 495 13.67 -10.98 30.98
CA PRO A 495 14.99 -11.60 31.21
C PRO A 495 15.22 -11.95 32.70
N ASP A 496 14.17 -12.31 33.45
CA ASP A 496 14.24 -12.49 34.90
C ASP A 496 15.00 -13.75 35.34
N GLY A 497 15.60 -14.46 34.38
CA GLY A 497 16.57 -15.53 34.62
C GLY A 497 15.96 -16.82 35.14
N TYR A 498 14.64 -16.97 35.01
CA TYR A 498 13.89 -18.17 35.35
C TYR A 498 13.38 -18.86 34.08
N ASP A 499 13.88 -20.06 33.80
CA ASP A 499 13.38 -20.95 32.73
C ASP A 499 12.03 -21.60 33.17
N ALA A 500 11.00 -20.81 33.44
CA ALA A 500 9.65 -21.34 33.70
C ALA A 500 8.99 -21.77 32.36
N PRO A 501 8.11 -22.80 32.37
CA PRO A 501 7.40 -23.20 31.17
C PRO A 501 6.31 -22.17 30.83
N VAL A 502 6.65 -21.23 29.95
CA VAL A 502 5.69 -20.28 29.37
C VAL A 502 4.79 -21.02 28.38
N THR A 503 3.47 -20.91 28.57
CA THR A 503 2.50 -21.35 27.55
C THR A 503 2.00 -20.14 26.79
N VAL A 504 2.08 -20.18 25.46
CA VAL A 504 1.57 -19.10 24.61
C VAL A 504 0.46 -19.65 23.74
N THR A 505 -0.65 -18.90 23.68
CA THR A 505 -1.83 -19.24 22.91
C THR A 505 -2.14 -18.12 21.94
N PHE A 506 -2.35 -18.45 20.66
CA PHE A 506 -2.81 -17.49 19.66
C PHE A 506 -4.33 -17.45 19.72
N GLU A 507 -4.88 -16.46 20.41
CA GLU A 507 -6.32 -16.40 20.64
C GLU A 507 -7.08 -16.07 19.36
N ARG A 508 -6.58 -15.11 18.57
CA ARG A 508 -7.23 -14.69 17.33
C ARG A 508 -6.33 -13.89 16.40
N VAL A 509 -6.63 -14.00 15.11
CA VAL A 509 -6.14 -13.09 14.07
C VAL A 509 -7.08 -11.90 14.01
N CYS A 510 -6.53 -10.69 14.16
CA CYS A 510 -7.30 -9.46 14.30
C CYS A 510 -7.45 -8.73 12.98
N CYS A 511 -6.35 -8.52 12.25
CA CYS A 511 -6.42 -7.86 10.95
C CYS A 511 -5.33 -8.36 10.01
N ILE A 512 -5.59 -8.20 8.72
CA ILE A 512 -4.61 -8.32 7.65
C ILE A 512 -4.06 -6.91 7.39
N ALA A 513 -2.74 -6.81 7.26
CA ALA A 513 -2.05 -5.55 7.03
C ALA A 513 -0.81 -5.76 6.14
N ASN A 514 -0.10 -4.70 5.82
CA ASN A 514 1.22 -4.75 5.21
C ASN A 514 2.23 -4.06 6.13
N PHE A 515 3.01 -4.85 6.86
CA PHE A 515 3.96 -4.33 7.84
C PHE A 515 5.40 -4.25 7.30
N ASN A 516 5.77 -5.05 6.30
CA ASN A 516 7.15 -5.10 5.80
C ASN A 516 7.31 -4.90 4.27
N ASN A 517 6.20 -4.72 3.53
CA ASN A 517 6.15 -4.52 2.07
C ASN A 517 6.82 -5.64 1.24
N ASP A 518 6.74 -6.88 1.71
CA ASP A 518 7.20 -8.07 0.98
C ASP A 518 6.24 -8.50 -0.16
N GLY A 519 5.02 -7.95 -0.16
CA GLY A 519 3.99 -8.24 -1.16
C GLY A 519 3.12 -9.44 -0.87
N ILE A 520 3.22 -10.00 0.33
CA ILE A 520 2.29 -10.97 0.90
C ILE A 520 1.59 -10.27 2.08
N PRO A 521 0.32 -10.58 2.38
CA PRO A 521 -0.35 -9.95 3.50
C PRO A 521 0.18 -10.46 4.85
N ASP A 522 0.45 -9.50 5.73
CA ASP A 522 0.91 -9.66 7.10
C ASP A 522 -0.29 -9.71 8.06
N LEU A 523 -0.04 -10.13 9.30
CA LEU A 523 -1.10 -10.30 10.30
C LEU A 523 -0.79 -9.57 11.60
N ARG A 524 -1.83 -8.98 12.20
CA ARG A 524 -1.82 -8.67 13.63
C ARG A 524 -2.62 -9.74 14.37
N VAL A 525 -2.04 -10.31 15.42
CA VAL A 525 -2.66 -11.38 16.21
C VAL A 525 -2.65 -11.04 17.70
N ARG A 526 -3.72 -11.44 18.39
CA ARG A 526 -3.80 -11.38 19.86
C ARG A 526 -3.24 -12.67 20.43
N VAL A 527 -2.39 -12.52 21.44
CA VAL A 527 -1.66 -13.61 22.04
C VAL A 527 -1.87 -13.57 23.55
N LEU A 528 -2.14 -14.74 24.15
CA LEU A 528 -2.17 -14.93 25.58
C LEU A 528 -0.91 -15.68 26.02
N VAL A 529 -0.21 -15.14 27.01
CA VAL A 529 0.99 -15.70 27.63
C VAL A 529 0.65 -16.07 29.08
N GLU A 530 0.86 -17.34 29.42
CA GLU A 530 0.71 -17.90 30.76
C GLU A 530 2.10 -18.14 31.34
N ASP A 531 2.40 -17.51 32.48
CA ASP A 531 3.68 -17.65 33.18
C ASP A 531 3.49 -18.17 34.62
N GLU A 532 4.40 -19.01 35.09
CA GLU A 532 4.43 -19.49 36.49
C GLU A 532 5.45 -18.68 37.30
N VAL A 533 4.95 -17.70 38.05
CA VAL A 533 5.79 -16.78 38.83
C VAL A 533 5.97 -17.28 40.28
N PRO A 534 7.19 -17.29 40.83
CA PRO A 534 7.41 -17.62 42.25
C PRO A 534 6.79 -16.58 43.19
N GLY A 535 5.97 -17.05 44.13
CA GLY A 535 5.43 -16.28 45.24
C GLY A 535 6.50 -15.88 46.24
N TYR A 536 6.61 -14.57 46.50
CA TYR A 536 7.51 -14.04 47.51
C TYR A 536 6.79 -13.97 48.88
N ASP A 537 6.70 -15.08 49.60
CA ASP A 537 6.08 -15.10 50.94
C ASP A 537 7.08 -15.16 52.12
N GLY A 538 8.37 -15.37 51.84
CA GLY A 538 9.41 -15.45 52.87
C GLY A 538 9.56 -16.82 53.56
N ASP A 539 8.84 -17.85 53.11
CA ASP A 539 9.01 -19.24 53.55
C ASP A 539 10.02 -20.01 52.67
N GLU A 540 10.56 -21.12 53.19
CA GLU A 540 11.60 -21.95 52.54
C GLU A 540 11.09 -22.74 51.30
N ASN A 541 9.83 -22.57 50.89
CA ASN A 541 9.21 -23.24 49.74
C ASN A 541 8.23 -22.28 49.03
N PRO A 542 8.68 -21.52 48.02
CA PRO A 542 7.83 -20.51 47.37
C PRO A 542 6.65 -21.18 46.64
N ASP A 543 5.42 -20.78 46.97
CA ASP A 543 4.22 -21.12 46.21
C ASP A 543 4.33 -20.47 44.82
N THR A 544 4.08 -21.18 43.72
CA THR A 544 3.99 -20.56 42.38
C THR A 544 2.55 -20.11 42.11
N TYR A 545 2.38 -18.97 41.41
CA TYR A 545 1.08 -18.54 40.90
C TYR A 545 1.15 -18.31 39.39
N THR A 546 0.04 -18.57 38.69
CA THR A 546 -0.06 -18.36 37.25
C THR A 546 -0.46 -16.92 36.96
N GLU A 547 0.36 -16.21 36.19
CA GLU A 547 0.08 -14.88 35.67
C GLU A 547 -0.32 -14.98 34.19
N TRP A 548 -1.29 -14.16 33.78
CA TRP A 548 -1.84 -14.14 32.43
C TRP A 548 -1.58 -12.74 31.86
N ARG A 549 -0.79 -12.67 30.78
CA ARG A 549 -0.51 -11.42 30.07
C ARG A 549 -0.97 -11.55 28.62
N TYR A 550 -1.53 -10.48 28.07
CA TYR A 550 -1.93 -10.46 26.67
C TYR A 550 -0.98 -9.58 25.87
N TYR A 551 -0.76 -9.93 24.61
CA TYR A 551 0.12 -9.22 23.70
C TYR A 551 -0.53 -9.07 22.33
N TRP A 552 -0.22 -7.96 21.68
CA TRP A 552 -0.38 -7.79 20.24
C TRP A 552 0.93 -8.19 19.56
N ALA A 553 0.88 -9.21 18.70
CA ALA A 553 2.00 -9.60 17.85
C ALA A 553 1.73 -9.21 16.39
N TYR A 554 2.73 -8.57 15.80
CA TYR A 554 2.73 -8.09 14.42
C TYR A 554 3.62 -9.02 13.62
N LEU A 555 3.04 -9.72 12.66
CA LEU A 555 3.63 -10.88 12.03
C LEU A 555 3.82 -10.65 10.52
N GLY A 556 5.07 -10.73 10.07
CA GLY A 556 5.42 -10.71 8.66
C GLY A 556 5.27 -12.09 8.02
N SER A 557 4.63 -12.19 6.86
CA SER A 557 4.62 -13.48 6.15
C SER A 557 6.01 -13.83 5.61
N THR A 558 6.35 -15.12 5.62
CA THR A 558 7.56 -15.65 4.98
C THR A 558 7.23 -16.41 3.70
N GLY A 559 5.95 -16.55 3.38
CA GLY A 559 5.45 -17.43 2.33
C GLY A 559 5.31 -18.91 2.72
N SER A 560 5.70 -19.28 3.94
CA SER A 560 5.53 -20.65 4.47
C SER A 560 5.02 -20.68 5.92
N GLY A 561 4.82 -19.49 6.49
CA GLY A 561 4.58 -19.23 7.90
C GLY A 561 4.75 -17.74 8.17
N TYR A 562 4.82 -17.36 9.44
CA TYR A 562 4.90 -15.98 9.89
C TYR A 562 6.08 -15.78 10.85
N GLU A 563 6.75 -14.64 10.74
CA GLU A 563 7.81 -14.20 11.66
C GLU A 563 7.38 -12.96 12.45
N VAL A 564 7.86 -12.85 13.69
CA VAL A 564 7.51 -11.71 14.55
C VAL A 564 8.31 -10.48 14.13
N ILE A 565 7.60 -9.40 13.79
CA ILE A 565 8.16 -8.07 13.53
C ILE A 565 8.25 -7.29 14.84
N ALA A 566 7.14 -7.24 15.58
CA ALA A 566 7.03 -6.51 16.84
C ALA A 566 6.00 -7.17 17.76
N THR A 567 6.16 -6.92 19.07
CA THR A 567 5.20 -7.32 20.10
C THR A 567 5.02 -6.20 21.10
N PHE A 568 3.77 -5.97 21.49
CA PHE A 568 3.41 -4.98 22.49
C PHE A 568 2.52 -5.65 23.51
N GLU A 569 2.76 -5.39 24.80
CA GLU A 569 1.82 -5.82 25.84
C GLU A 569 0.48 -5.13 25.59
N GLU A 570 -0.61 -5.90 25.67
CA GLU A 570 -1.94 -5.36 25.44
C GLU A 570 -2.34 -4.47 26.61
N GLU A 571 -2.51 -3.20 26.30
CA GLU A 571 -3.10 -2.23 27.22
C GLU A 571 -4.61 -2.07 26.96
N ASN A 572 -5.32 -1.40 27.88
CA ASN A 572 -6.79 -1.30 27.85
C ASN A 572 -7.35 -0.31 26.80
N TYR A 573 -6.68 -0.13 25.66
CA TYR A 573 -7.11 0.76 24.58
C TYR A 573 -7.26 0.02 23.25
N ARG A 574 -8.21 0.51 22.45
CA ARG A 574 -8.50 -0.02 21.11
C ARG A 574 -7.38 0.39 20.15
N GLN A 575 -6.88 -0.56 19.37
CA GLN A 575 -5.83 -0.36 18.38
C GLN A 575 -6.32 -0.69 16.97
N GLU A 576 -5.92 0.11 15.98
CA GLU A 576 -6.31 0.00 14.56
C GLU A 576 -5.10 0.16 13.65
N VAL A 577 -5.20 -0.33 12.41
CA VAL A 577 -4.14 -0.22 11.39
C VAL A 577 -4.55 0.69 10.25
N VAL A 578 -3.71 1.65 9.87
CA VAL A 578 -4.00 2.71 8.87
C VAL A 578 -2.71 3.15 8.20
N ASP A 579 -2.65 3.26 6.88
CA ASP A 579 -1.53 3.94 6.20
C ASP A 579 -1.73 5.46 6.23
N VAL A 580 -1.31 6.12 7.32
CA VAL A 580 -1.57 7.56 7.51
C VAL A 580 -0.63 8.44 6.70
N ASN A 581 0.51 7.90 6.25
CA ASN A 581 1.54 8.65 5.55
C ASN A 581 1.52 8.43 4.01
N GLY A 582 0.89 7.35 3.55
CA GLY A 582 0.72 6.97 2.15
C GLY A 582 1.98 6.31 1.55
N ASP A 583 2.70 5.52 2.33
CA ASP A 583 3.90 4.79 1.90
C ASP A 583 3.64 3.31 1.59
N GLY A 584 2.42 2.84 1.87
CA GLY A 584 1.97 1.46 1.65
C GLY A 584 2.27 0.53 2.82
N LEU A 585 2.80 1.04 3.94
CA LEU A 585 2.90 0.32 5.20
C LEU A 585 1.74 0.75 6.11
N ASP A 586 1.11 -0.22 6.76
CA ASP A 586 0.07 0.08 7.74
C ASP A 586 0.71 0.54 9.06
N ASP A 587 0.34 1.74 9.51
CA ASP A 587 0.71 2.35 10.79
C ASP A 587 -0.27 1.94 11.90
N LEU A 588 0.10 2.15 13.17
CA LEU A 588 -0.73 1.84 14.34
C LEU A 588 -1.41 3.09 14.88
N SER A 589 -2.73 3.05 15.04
CA SER A 589 -3.56 4.11 15.64
C SER A 589 -4.25 3.61 16.89
N TYR A 590 -4.28 4.43 17.95
CA TYR A 590 -5.02 4.10 19.17
C TYR A 590 -5.43 5.34 19.97
N ASP A 591 -6.42 5.17 20.85
CA ASP A 591 -6.86 6.21 21.78
C ASP A 591 -6.60 5.78 23.23
N ASP A 592 -5.72 6.48 23.93
CA ASP A 592 -5.42 6.25 25.35
C ASP A 592 -5.79 7.48 26.18
N SER A 593 -6.54 7.27 27.26
CA SER A 593 -6.83 8.29 28.27
C SER A 593 -7.43 9.59 27.70
N GLY A 594 -8.17 9.48 26.60
CA GLY A 594 -8.79 10.61 25.87
C GLY A 594 -7.83 11.35 24.93
N GLN A 595 -6.68 10.78 24.60
CA GLN A 595 -5.72 11.28 23.62
C GLN A 595 -5.59 10.27 22.47
N GLY A 596 -5.51 10.77 21.25
CA GLY A 596 -5.20 9.95 20.08
C GLY A 596 -3.70 9.84 19.86
N TRP A 597 -3.23 8.67 19.45
CA TRP A 597 -1.83 8.35 19.20
C TRP A 597 -1.64 7.62 17.88
N ILE A 598 -0.49 7.83 17.26
CA ILE A 598 -0.05 7.15 16.05
C ILE A 598 1.38 6.68 16.21
N GLU A 599 1.66 5.43 15.90
CA GLU A 599 3.01 4.92 15.72
C GLU A 599 3.23 4.60 14.25
N ILE A 600 4.17 5.31 13.63
CA ILE A 600 4.48 5.16 12.21
C ILE A 600 5.27 3.87 12.00
N ASN A 601 4.82 3.04 11.08
CA ASN A 601 5.53 1.84 10.69
C ASN A 601 6.75 2.19 9.83
N THR A 602 7.92 1.74 10.27
CA THR A 602 9.19 2.01 9.59
C THR A 602 9.60 0.91 8.61
N GLY A 603 8.83 -0.17 8.51
CA GLY A 603 9.09 -1.36 7.69
C GLY A 603 10.02 -2.38 8.36
N ASP A 604 10.51 -2.07 9.55
CA ASP A 604 11.30 -2.95 10.44
C ASP A 604 10.87 -2.83 11.90
N GLY A 605 9.70 -2.20 12.16
CA GLY A 605 9.19 -1.89 13.47
C GLY A 605 8.28 -0.65 13.43
N PHE A 606 8.03 -0.07 14.60
CA PHE A 606 7.23 1.14 14.76
C PHE A 606 8.06 2.24 15.44
N ALA A 607 7.88 3.47 14.99
CA ALA A 607 8.50 4.66 15.59
C ALA A 607 7.81 5.06 16.91
N ASP A 608 8.47 5.94 17.67
CA ASP A 608 7.90 6.47 18.91
C ASP A 608 6.49 7.08 18.69
N PRO A 609 5.53 6.90 19.62
CA PRO A 609 4.17 7.41 19.49
C PRO A 609 4.09 8.93 19.29
N ILE A 610 3.29 9.34 18.32
CA ILE A 610 3.00 10.73 17.96
C ILE A 610 1.59 11.08 18.43
N LEU A 611 1.47 12.18 19.17
CA LEU A 611 0.18 12.71 19.61
C LEU A 611 -0.61 13.24 18.40
N THR A 612 -1.87 12.83 18.29
CA THR A 612 -2.78 13.29 17.24
C THR A 612 -4.12 13.81 17.80
N ALA A 613 -5.03 14.23 16.92
CA ALA A 613 -6.36 14.65 17.32
C ALA A 613 -7.06 13.48 18.04
N PRO A 614 -7.68 13.71 19.21
CA PRO A 614 -8.38 12.66 19.93
C PRO A 614 -9.71 12.32 19.27
N THR A 615 -10.17 11.09 19.46
CA THR A 615 -11.52 10.69 19.05
C THR A 615 -12.58 11.43 19.89
N PRO A 616 -13.56 12.11 19.26
CA PRO A 616 -14.56 12.94 19.95
C PRO A 616 -15.64 12.16 20.71
N SER A 617 -15.88 10.88 20.38
CA SER A 617 -16.91 10.04 21.02
C SER A 617 -16.28 8.95 21.89
N ALA A 618 -16.87 8.69 23.06
CA ALA A 618 -16.48 7.59 23.93
C ALA A 618 -17.15 6.26 23.56
N ASN A 619 -18.23 6.29 22.77
CA ASN A 619 -19.01 5.12 22.37
C ASN A 619 -18.95 4.96 20.85
N ILE A 620 -17.92 4.27 20.37
CA ILE A 620 -17.78 3.94 18.94
C ILE A 620 -18.33 2.54 18.70
N LEU A 621 -19.30 2.44 17.80
CA LEU A 621 -19.89 1.17 17.36
C LEU A 621 -18.97 0.43 16.39
N GLU A 622 -18.44 1.12 15.38
CA GLU A 622 -17.66 0.52 14.29
C GLU A 622 -16.64 1.51 13.75
N TRP A 623 -15.48 0.99 13.34
CA TRP A 623 -14.43 1.73 12.64
C TRP A 623 -14.20 1.16 11.24
N THR A 624 -13.67 1.99 10.35
CA THR A 624 -13.13 1.58 9.06
C THR A 624 -12.13 2.63 8.57
N LYS A 625 -11.51 2.36 7.43
CA LYS A 625 -10.54 3.24 6.80
C LYS A 625 -10.78 3.35 5.30
N ALA A 626 -10.56 4.54 4.76
CA ALA A 626 -10.62 4.80 3.33
C ALA A 626 -9.89 6.10 3.00
N ASP A 627 -9.38 6.26 1.78
CA ASP A 627 -8.87 7.55 1.29
C ASP A 627 -10.05 8.47 0.92
N TYR A 628 -10.59 9.18 1.90
CA TYR A 628 -11.80 10.01 1.77
C TYR A 628 -11.58 11.25 0.90
N ASN A 629 -10.36 11.80 0.90
CA ASN A 629 -10.03 13.00 0.15
C ASN A 629 -9.31 12.71 -1.19
N GLY A 630 -8.99 11.44 -1.47
CA GLY A 630 -8.28 11.01 -2.66
C GLY A 630 -6.84 11.53 -2.70
N ASP A 631 -6.13 11.63 -1.57
CA ASP A 631 -4.74 12.08 -1.51
C ASP A 631 -3.72 10.92 -1.57
N GLY A 632 -4.16 9.69 -1.35
CA GLY A 632 -3.33 8.49 -1.26
C GLY A 632 -2.84 8.19 0.16
N ARG A 633 -3.48 8.75 1.19
CA ARG A 633 -3.40 8.34 2.60
C ARG A 633 -4.74 7.74 2.98
N GLU A 634 -4.73 6.75 3.85
CA GLU A 634 -5.96 6.25 4.43
C GLU A 634 -6.42 7.20 5.55
N ASP A 635 -7.70 7.57 5.52
CA ASP A 635 -8.36 8.36 6.56
C ASP A 635 -9.13 7.43 7.51
N ARG A 636 -9.27 7.84 8.78
CA ARG A 636 -9.98 7.06 9.79
C ARG A 636 -11.45 7.45 9.83
N ILE A 637 -12.34 6.47 9.76
CA ILE A 637 -13.79 6.65 9.67
C ILE A 637 -14.46 5.84 10.77
N PHE A 638 -15.45 6.41 11.45
CA PHE A 638 -16.18 5.68 12.49
C PHE A 638 -17.60 6.10 12.70
N LEU A 639 -18.38 5.15 13.20
CA LEU A 639 -19.78 5.32 13.55
C LEU A 639 -19.93 5.31 15.07
N ASP A 640 -20.52 6.35 15.63
CA ASP A 640 -20.87 6.38 17.06
C ASP A 640 -22.26 5.78 17.35
N ASP A 641 -22.57 5.59 18.63
CA ASP A 641 -23.84 5.05 19.12
C ASP A 641 -25.08 5.93 18.82
N THR A 642 -24.88 7.14 18.29
CA THR A 642 -25.95 8.02 17.82
C THR A 642 -26.25 7.84 16.34
N GLY A 643 -25.46 7.03 15.63
CA GLY A 643 -25.50 6.87 14.17
C GLY A 643 -24.79 7.99 13.41
N THR A 644 -23.96 8.79 14.09
CA THR A 644 -23.16 9.84 13.45
C THR A 644 -21.90 9.22 12.87
N LEU A 645 -21.68 9.45 11.58
CA LEU A 645 -20.45 9.07 10.90
C LEU A 645 -19.43 10.21 11.04
N TRP A 646 -18.26 9.89 11.57
CA TRP A 646 -17.14 10.80 11.77
C TRP A 646 -15.97 10.42 10.87
N ILE A 647 -15.24 11.43 10.42
CA ILE A 647 -14.06 11.28 9.56
C ILE A 647 -12.90 12.06 10.19
N MET A 648 -11.75 11.42 10.30
CA MET A 648 -10.50 11.98 10.75
C MET A 648 -9.49 11.89 9.60
N VAL A 649 -9.22 13.03 8.96
CA VAL A 649 -8.39 13.10 7.74
C VAL A 649 -6.92 13.01 8.10
N SER A 650 -6.18 12.16 7.40
CA SER A 650 -4.75 11.94 7.55
C SER A 650 -3.93 13.11 7.02
N ASN A 651 -3.09 13.69 7.87
CA ASN A 651 -2.19 14.78 7.52
C ASN A 651 -0.75 14.30 7.23
N GLY A 652 -0.50 12.99 7.32
CA GLY A 652 0.79 12.36 7.02
C GLY A 652 1.65 12.01 8.23
N GLN A 653 1.24 12.45 9.42
CA GLN A 653 1.87 12.15 10.71
C GLN A 653 0.84 11.74 11.77
N GLY A 654 -0.42 11.60 11.33
CA GLY A 654 -1.61 11.32 12.11
C GLY A 654 -2.81 12.04 11.52
N PHE A 655 -3.78 12.37 12.37
CA PHE A 655 -5.08 12.90 11.97
C PHE A 655 -5.33 14.36 12.36
N ASP A 656 -6.12 15.02 11.52
CA ASP A 656 -6.74 16.30 11.83
C ASP A 656 -7.99 16.12 12.72
N THR A 657 -8.52 17.23 13.21
CA THR A 657 -9.76 17.23 14.02
C THR A 657 -10.90 16.55 13.27
N ALA A 658 -11.61 15.64 13.94
CA ALA A 658 -12.74 14.93 13.37
C ALA A 658 -13.82 15.87 12.80
N ILE A 659 -14.34 15.51 11.63
CA ILE A 659 -15.47 16.16 10.95
C ILE A 659 -16.65 15.20 10.84
N ILE A 660 -17.87 15.73 10.69
CA ILE A 660 -19.07 14.92 10.48
C ILE A 660 -19.18 14.57 9.00
N GLY A 661 -19.11 13.27 8.69
CA GLY A 661 -19.31 12.72 7.35
C GLY A 661 -20.78 12.45 7.00
N GLY A 662 -21.67 12.45 7.99
CA GLY A 662 -23.10 12.25 7.80
C GLY A 662 -23.71 11.36 8.87
N SER A 663 -24.68 10.54 8.46
CA SER A 663 -25.30 9.51 9.30
C SER A 663 -25.32 8.19 8.55
N ALA A 664 -25.03 7.09 9.22
CA ALA A 664 -25.05 5.75 8.66
C ALA A 664 -25.77 4.77 9.59
N GLY A 665 -26.22 3.64 9.04
CA GLY A 665 -26.54 2.46 9.84
C GLY A 665 -25.28 1.69 10.20
N GLU A 666 -25.41 0.73 11.13
CA GLU A 666 -24.36 -0.23 11.48
C GLU A 666 -23.94 -1.09 10.27
N ASN A 667 -22.80 -1.78 10.38
CA ASN A 667 -22.16 -2.60 9.36
C ASN A 667 -21.66 -1.78 8.16
N ILE A 668 -20.91 -0.71 8.42
CA ILE A 668 -20.29 0.10 7.36
C ILE A 668 -19.24 -0.71 6.60
N LYS A 669 -19.22 -0.60 5.27
CA LYS A 669 -18.22 -1.27 4.43
C LYS A 669 -17.61 -0.30 3.44
N VAL A 670 -16.33 -0.49 3.16
CA VAL A 670 -15.57 0.30 2.21
C VAL A 670 -15.22 -0.57 1.03
N ALA A 671 -15.64 -0.17 -0.17
CA ALA A 671 -15.25 -0.82 -1.42
C ALA A 671 -15.54 0.08 -2.63
N ASP A 672 -14.89 -0.16 -3.76
CA ASP A 672 -15.17 0.52 -5.03
C ASP A 672 -16.33 -0.19 -5.76
N VAL A 673 -17.57 0.22 -5.50
CA VAL A 673 -18.78 -0.44 -6.04
C VAL A 673 -19.22 0.13 -7.38
N ASP A 674 -18.84 1.38 -7.68
CA ASP A 674 -19.11 2.01 -8.97
C ASP A 674 -17.95 1.86 -9.99
N GLY A 675 -16.81 1.29 -9.56
CA GLY A 675 -15.66 0.95 -10.39
C GLY A 675 -14.84 2.15 -10.84
N ASP A 676 -14.95 3.30 -10.16
CA ASP A 676 -14.26 4.54 -10.52
C ASP A 676 -12.81 4.63 -10.00
N GLY A 677 -12.43 3.67 -9.13
CA GLY A 677 -11.11 3.55 -8.53
C GLY A 677 -10.95 4.30 -7.20
N TYR A 678 -12.01 4.89 -6.66
CA TYR A 678 -12.06 5.45 -5.31
C TYR A 678 -12.88 4.55 -4.39
N SER A 679 -12.73 4.75 -3.09
CA SER A 679 -13.45 3.97 -2.08
C SER A 679 -14.85 4.54 -1.86
N ASP A 680 -15.89 3.73 -2.01
CA ASP A 680 -17.24 4.06 -1.58
C ASP A 680 -17.51 3.59 -0.16
N LEU A 681 -18.41 4.27 0.53
CA LEU A 681 -18.93 3.85 1.83
C LEU A 681 -20.36 3.30 1.70
N ILE A 682 -20.53 2.05 2.13
CA ILE A 682 -21.78 1.30 2.05
C ILE A 682 -22.33 1.16 3.47
N SER A 683 -23.62 1.44 3.65
CA SER A 683 -24.31 1.21 4.93
C SER A 683 -25.81 0.92 4.72
N GLY A 684 -26.43 0.25 5.70
CA GLY A 684 -27.88 0.08 5.74
C GLY A 684 -28.61 1.40 6.04
N VAL A 685 -29.79 1.60 5.46
CA VAL A 685 -30.58 2.82 5.73
C VAL A 685 -31.38 2.64 7.03
N PRO A 686 -31.36 3.62 7.96
CA PRO A 686 -32.25 3.62 9.12
C PRO A 686 -33.72 3.66 8.66
N GLY A 687 -34.46 2.56 8.84
CA GLY A 687 -35.87 2.49 8.49
C GLY A 687 -36.74 3.34 9.43
N ALA A 688 -37.81 3.95 8.89
CA ALA A 688 -38.79 4.66 9.70
C ALA A 688 -39.43 3.71 10.74
N ALA A 689 -39.28 4.05 12.02
CA ALA A 689 -39.85 3.42 13.22
C ALA A 689 -40.87 2.29 12.96
N GLY A 690 -40.45 1.03 13.14
CA GLY A 690 -41.36 -0.11 13.08
C GLY A 690 -40.73 -1.50 13.06
N THR A 691 -39.47 -1.63 12.67
CA THR A 691 -38.70 -2.87 12.81
C THR A 691 -37.83 -2.75 14.05
N THR A 692 -38.01 -3.64 15.02
CA THR A 692 -37.02 -3.83 16.08
C THR A 692 -35.69 -4.16 15.42
N PRO A 693 -34.58 -3.49 15.78
CA PRO A 693 -33.25 -3.94 15.38
C PRO A 693 -33.12 -5.40 15.83
N HIS A 694 -32.90 -6.30 14.88
CA HIS A 694 -32.36 -7.60 15.23
C HIS A 694 -30.88 -7.34 15.49
N THR A 695 -30.52 -7.22 16.78
CA THR A 695 -29.12 -7.18 17.21
C THR A 695 -28.54 -8.56 16.97
N ILE A 696 -28.19 -8.81 15.72
CA ILE A 696 -27.18 -9.79 15.38
C ILE A 696 -25.89 -9.02 15.57
N GLU A 697 -25.27 -9.18 16.74
CA GLU A 697 -23.88 -8.81 16.88
C GLU A 697 -23.11 -9.62 15.83
N ASP A 698 -22.51 -8.94 14.84
CA ASP A 698 -21.13 -9.36 14.61
C ASP A 698 -20.46 -9.15 15.97
N PRO A 699 -19.68 -10.09 16.54
CA PRO A 699 -18.64 -9.62 17.42
C PRO A 699 -17.96 -8.51 16.61
N PRO A 700 -17.96 -7.26 17.09
CA PRO A 700 -17.39 -6.19 16.28
C PRO A 700 -15.95 -6.60 15.98
N ASP A 701 -15.39 -6.08 14.88
CA ASP A 701 -14.06 -6.43 14.35
C ASP A 701 -13.20 -6.94 15.52
N PRO A 702 -12.66 -8.16 15.57
CA PRO A 702 -12.05 -8.71 16.80
C PRO A 702 -11.12 -7.76 17.59
N CYS A 703 -10.62 -6.68 16.98
CA CYS A 703 -9.99 -5.49 17.57
C CYS A 703 -10.90 -4.56 18.45
N ASP A 704 -12.20 -4.78 18.45
CA ASP A 704 -13.27 -3.84 18.82
C ASP A 704 -13.97 -4.18 20.14
N GLN A 705 -13.56 -5.28 20.76
CA GLN A 705 -14.07 -5.66 22.07
C GLN A 705 -13.03 -5.36 23.13
N PRO A 706 -13.30 -4.43 24.08
CA PRO A 706 -12.55 -4.43 25.33
C PRO A 706 -12.70 -5.81 25.99
N PRO A 707 -11.72 -6.24 26.80
CA PRO A 707 -11.67 -7.59 27.35
C PRO A 707 -13.01 -7.99 28.00
N PRO A 708 -13.58 -9.16 27.66
CA PRO A 708 -14.59 -9.76 28.51
C PRO A 708 -13.90 -10.08 29.84
N ASP A 709 -14.47 -9.57 30.94
CA ASP A 709 -14.05 -9.78 32.33
C ASP A 709 -12.89 -8.92 32.89
N CYS A 710 -13.12 -7.61 32.96
CA CYS A 710 -12.73 -6.83 34.14
C CYS A 710 -13.93 -6.67 35.10
N GLN A 711 -14.43 -7.79 35.65
CA GLN A 711 -15.27 -7.75 36.85
C GLN A 711 -14.51 -8.31 38.05
N TYR A 712 -14.02 -7.39 38.89
CA TYR A 712 -13.67 -7.53 40.32
C TYR A 712 -12.79 -8.72 40.75
N VAL A 713 -11.56 -8.39 41.17
CA VAL A 713 -11.07 -8.74 42.52
C VAL A 713 -10.62 -7.49 43.24
#